data_AF-S9PET9-F1
#
_entry.id   AF-S9PET9-F1
#
_cell.length_a   1.000
_cell.length_b   1.000
_cell.length_c   1.000
_cell.angle_alpha   90.00
_cell.angle_beta   90.00
_cell.angle_gamma   90.00
#
_symmetry.space_group_name_H-M   'P 1'
#
loop_
_entity.id
_entity.type
_entity.pdbx_description
1 polymer ?
#
loop_
_entity_poly.entity_id
_entity_poly.type
_entity_poly.pdbx_seq_one_letter_code
_entity_poly.pdbx_strand_id
1 'polypeptide(L)'
;MPETPWWEGTPEGTPLLLAFVQVVREDVAEDSLQQRDRYIAGVEYVADKLGAAQPLRWRENDVLLLVQADEPHAAIMNALSAAEAIRERAMVDLSMTVRLAVHASRVDWTPDMEQLAPREVSRCEELARATPAQGIAITEDVYLALTDTERRRFAPLGTWVRDGLVTYVFPASLAAKTTPGIFGPLADAKHWQSFRRYVDSPEVRRLRYVGFPLQKKQPPSLDIREVFIPLEARRLVERGPNWAHATPSPDVERQEVATPLESLARLVRRHRALVVLGDPGSGKTTVLRWLAVLAAEGPLSWAEQMGTAERLLPVLVSVGRLAQFRSRLGADCSVLHALVVYLQDRGVGDEAELRPFLEGSLEAGECLLLLDGLDEIQSEERSGVLRWLESFCARYPSNRFVVSARRVGYSGFALPEGVEVELGGFEDEQIRRYVRAFTRACRQWENEGVPDEAGADQDAERLLEALFASSRLRELARNPFLLSSLALIHRAEGRLPRHRVQAYEIFARTLCETWGQARRVVASGTSTRDIRYEEEAIPILGELALRLHLDWPTGVAPEDFVIRVLSQSIQERIGVEPSEAERSAREFLDRAGREVQILLERGAGQWGFLHLTFQEFFTAVGLLSAESFESVAFEHLFEPRWEEVIRLGVGYMALIQKRAQATQRFVRQVLLHEALGSQQHPASPERKQVYLAALLASEAGDILPPSLQSEIARAVVAWNQSVPESVALPLLGELALTEFAERILDELLNNLSTHEDSAQGKVILALGILRGERSRKALQMAAKARSSAVRVHVARGIIMGGDPMDWETLSLLVDDQEPRVRSSALAGFISSHDQYRRDEMLDLLLNSSRVEVLRPVIQIIRALHVKNLQSRTLNTAQSRVVRHAIRRGLSHEDEGVREESFFLLAMAREHFPEEVHAHAEELEEFIASNLALSPSLQKGPRVDEEKDLHGRALQRDPLILTDLFQSFTSQIESFLRHDLKCDAETAHAAVFDVLLSYLAEPERYDPAKSRLVTYLTRAAKHRVQDQLKSGVWRRLREENFASVVELGQPSPKDILENAVEASRAVDRLSKRLSERDLASLRLILSGEYSTEKLAEALGLNISSPEEMRRAVRRHRDRLMKILERLGQEDRDDPA
;
A
#
# COMPACT_ATOMS: atom_id res chain seq x y z
N MET A 1 -3.84 -38.80 32.83
CA MET A 1 -2.61 -38.01 32.67
C MET A 1 -2.24 -38.09 31.19
N PRO A 2 -2.05 -36.98 30.47
CA PRO A 2 -1.06 -36.98 29.40
C PRO A 2 0.28 -37.36 30.05
N GLU A 3 1.03 -38.30 29.47
CA GLU A 3 2.23 -38.88 30.10
C GLU A 3 3.43 -37.92 30.16
N THR A 4 3.30 -36.69 29.63
CA THR A 4 4.34 -35.65 29.60
C THR A 4 3.70 -34.26 29.77
N PRO A 5 4.29 -33.38 30.59
CA PRO A 5 3.90 -31.97 30.68
C PRO A 5 3.95 -31.25 29.32
N TRP A 6 3.04 -30.29 29.08
CA TRP A 6 2.96 -29.57 27.80
C TRP A 6 4.27 -28.87 27.40
N TRP A 7 5.05 -28.45 28.40
CA TRP A 7 6.29 -27.74 28.18
C TRP A 7 7.48 -28.62 27.77
N GLU A 8 7.43 -29.94 28.00
CA GLU A 8 8.54 -30.85 27.62
C GLU A 8 8.67 -31.01 26.10
N GLY A 9 7.62 -30.71 25.33
CA GLY A 9 7.63 -30.71 23.87
C GLY A 9 7.69 -29.32 23.21
N THR A 10 7.73 -28.25 24.00
CA THR A 10 7.63 -26.88 23.47
C THR A 10 9.03 -26.28 23.22
N PRO A 11 9.38 -25.89 21.98
CA PRO A 11 10.68 -25.28 21.68
C PRO A 11 10.91 -23.98 22.46
N GLU A 12 12.12 -23.77 22.97
CA GLU A 12 12.53 -22.50 23.58
C GLU A 12 12.37 -21.34 22.57
N GLY A 13 11.85 -20.21 23.04
CA GLY A 13 11.51 -19.04 22.22
C GLY A 13 10.13 -19.10 21.58
N THR A 14 9.34 -20.17 21.80
CA THR A 14 7.96 -20.23 21.32
C THR A 14 7.11 -19.18 22.04
N PRO A 15 6.47 -18.24 21.35
CA PRO A 15 5.61 -17.26 22.00
C PRO A 15 4.32 -17.94 22.47
N LEU A 16 4.07 -17.91 23.77
CA LEU A 16 2.90 -18.49 24.41
C LEU A 16 2.09 -17.42 25.13
N LEU A 17 0.78 -17.60 25.17
CA LEU A 17 -0.05 -16.89 26.13
C LEU A 17 -0.09 -17.68 27.43
N LEU A 18 0.37 -17.06 28.51
CA LEU A 18 0.32 -17.63 29.85
C LEU A 18 -0.57 -16.77 30.74
N ALA A 19 -1.42 -17.44 31.52
CA ALA A 19 -2.12 -16.84 32.64
C ALA A 19 -1.41 -17.20 33.96
N PHE A 20 -1.17 -16.20 34.78
CA PHE A 20 -0.46 -16.25 36.04
C PHE A 20 -1.48 -16.09 37.17
N VAL A 21 -1.48 -17.01 38.13
CA VAL A 21 -2.27 -16.90 39.35
C VAL A 21 -1.31 -16.83 40.53
N GLN A 22 -1.23 -15.67 41.17
CA GLN A 22 -0.50 -15.54 42.42
C GLN A 22 -1.46 -15.64 43.59
N VAL A 23 -1.09 -16.44 44.59
CA VAL A 23 -1.76 -16.50 45.88
C VAL A 23 -0.79 -16.17 46.99
N VAL A 24 -1.08 -15.12 47.77
CA VAL A 24 -0.31 -14.69 48.93
C VAL A 24 -1.12 -14.95 50.18
N ARG A 25 -0.59 -15.75 51.09
CA ARG A 25 -1.18 -16.02 52.40
C ARG A 25 -0.67 -15.01 53.42
N GLU A 26 -1.55 -14.48 54.28
CA GLU A 26 -1.11 -13.72 55.46
C GLU A 26 -0.62 -14.66 56.56
N ASP A 27 0.43 -14.25 57.29
CA ASP A 27 1.01 -15.04 58.37
C ASP A 27 -0.07 -15.52 59.36
N VAL A 28 -0.19 -16.83 59.46
CA VAL A 28 -0.93 -17.50 60.54
C VAL A 28 0.08 -17.67 61.66
N ALA A 29 -0.31 -17.40 62.91
CA ALA A 29 0.48 -17.81 64.08
C ALA A 29 0.87 -19.29 63.97
N GLU A 30 1.97 -19.73 64.61
CA GLU A 30 2.58 -21.08 64.54
C GLU A 30 1.65 -22.31 64.73
N ASP A 31 0.36 -22.10 64.95
CA ASP A 31 -0.63 -23.15 65.14
C ASP A 31 -1.08 -23.81 63.83
N SER A 32 -0.66 -25.07 63.68
CA SER A 32 -1.15 -26.13 62.80
C SER A 32 -0.47 -26.32 61.44
N LEU A 33 0.67 -27.03 61.44
CA LEU A 33 1.24 -27.73 60.27
C LEU A 33 0.15 -28.44 59.43
N GLN A 34 -0.89 -28.99 60.08
CA GLN A 34 -1.98 -29.70 59.43
C GLN A 34 -2.87 -28.79 58.55
N GLN A 35 -3.05 -27.51 58.91
CA GLN A 35 -3.76 -26.54 58.07
C GLN A 35 -2.92 -26.18 56.83
N ARG A 36 -1.60 -26.03 57.01
CA ARG A 36 -0.66 -25.80 55.91
C ARG A 36 -0.69 -26.94 54.90
N ASP A 37 -0.62 -28.20 55.35
CA ASP A 37 -0.64 -29.36 54.46
C ASP A 37 -1.98 -29.50 53.73
N ARG A 38 -3.11 -29.25 54.41
CA ARG A 38 -4.44 -29.24 53.78
C ARG A 38 -4.61 -28.12 52.75
N TYR A 39 -3.98 -26.97 52.98
CA TYR A 39 -3.94 -25.86 52.04
C TYR A 39 -3.14 -26.23 50.79
N ILE A 40 -1.90 -26.71 50.97
CA ILE A 40 -1.03 -27.13 49.85
C ILE A 40 -1.73 -28.19 48.99
N ALA A 41 -2.22 -29.27 49.61
CA ALA A 41 -2.96 -30.32 48.91
C ALA A 41 -4.23 -29.80 48.22
N GLY A 42 -4.87 -28.78 48.79
CA GLY A 42 -6.02 -28.11 48.20
C GLY A 42 -5.69 -27.32 46.94
N VAL A 43 -4.61 -26.52 46.98
CA VAL A 43 -4.12 -25.75 45.83
C VAL A 43 -3.70 -26.70 44.71
N GLU A 44 -2.93 -27.74 45.04
CA GLU A 44 -2.49 -28.77 44.08
C GLU A 44 -3.68 -29.50 43.44
N TYR A 45 -4.69 -29.85 44.24
CA TYR A 45 -5.91 -30.46 43.73
C TYR A 45 -6.66 -29.54 42.77
N VAL A 46 -6.85 -28.26 43.12
CA VAL A 46 -7.54 -27.30 42.23
C VAL A 46 -6.76 -27.11 40.94
N ALA A 47 -5.43 -27.01 41.03
CA ALA A 47 -4.58 -26.86 39.85
C ALA A 47 -4.72 -28.05 38.89
N ASP A 48 -4.70 -29.28 39.42
CA ASP A 48 -4.90 -30.51 38.65
C ASP A 48 -6.31 -30.60 38.04
N LYS A 49 -7.36 -30.34 38.82
CA LYS A 49 -8.77 -30.47 38.42
C LYS A 49 -9.20 -29.53 37.29
N LEU A 50 -8.64 -28.33 37.25
CA LEU A 50 -9.01 -27.30 36.27
C LEU A 50 -8.05 -27.24 35.08
N GLY A 51 -7.13 -28.21 34.97
CA GLY A 51 -6.13 -28.20 33.90
C GLY A 51 -5.22 -26.98 33.94
N ALA A 52 -5.02 -26.37 35.13
CA ALA A 52 -4.03 -25.32 35.34
C ALA A 52 -2.64 -25.96 35.27
N ALA A 53 -2.15 -26.07 34.05
CA ALA A 53 -0.93 -26.80 33.77
C ALA A 53 0.27 -26.00 34.27
N GLN A 54 0.83 -26.47 35.38
CA GLN A 54 2.17 -26.28 35.97
C GLN A 54 3.25 -25.66 35.04
N PRO A 55 4.33 -25.04 35.57
CA PRO A 55 4.90 -25.27 36.91
C PRO A 55 4.25 -24.52 38.08
N LEU A 56 4.03 -25.27 39.15
CA LEU A 56 3.65 -24.78 40.47
C LEU A 56 4.90 -24.31 41.21
N ARG A 57 5.00 -23.03 41.58
CA ARG A 57 6.15 -22.53 42.36
C ARG A 57 5.70 -22.11 43.76
N TRP A 58 6.18 -22.82 44.77
CA TRP A 58 6.00 -22.47 46.17
C TRP A 58 7.16 -21.62 46.70
N ARG A 59 6.83 -20.61 47.51
CA ARG A 59 7.70 -19.88 48.43
C ARG A 59 7.00 -19.88 49.80
N GLU A 60 7.69 -19.53 50.89
CA GLU A 60 7.25 -19.80 52.28
C GLU A 60 5.75 -19.55 52.54
N ASN A 61 5.22 -18.42 52.04
CA ASN A 61 3.84 -17.97 52.26
C ASN A 61 3.05 -17.71 50.97
N ASP A 62 3.60 -18.00 49.79
CA ASP A 62 2.97 -17.66 48.52
C ASP A 62 3.22 -18.73 47.44
N VAL A 63 2.28 -18.81 46.49
CA VAL A 63 2.31 -19.77 45.39
C VAL A 63 1.96 -19.08 44.08
N LEU A 64 2.74 -19.40 43.06
CA LEU A 64 2.49 -19.02 41.68
C LEU A 64 2.02 -20.24 40.88
N LEU A 65 0.87 -20.10 40.22
CA LEU A 65 0.38 -21.02 39.21
C LEU A 65 0.57 -20.41 37.83
N LEU A 66 1.00 -21.24 36.88
CA LEU A 66 0.97 -20.92 35.47
C LEU A 66 -0.12 -21.75 34.82
N VAL A 67 -0.84 -21.15 33.88
CA VAL A 67 -1.95 -21.76 33.17
C VAL A 67 -1.79 -21.49 31.69
N GLN A 68 -1.76 -22.57 30.92
CA GLN A 68 -1.75 -22.58 29.47
C GLN A 68 -2.87 -23.48 28.96
N ALA A 69 -3.44 -23.14 27.82
CA ALA A 69 -4.42 -23.94 27.11
C ALA A 69 -4.26 -23.73 25.60
N ASP A 70 -4.82 -24.65 24.80
CA ASP A 70 -4.80 -24.56 23.34
C ASP A 70 -5.44 -23.27 22.82
N GLU A 71 -6.46 -22.76 23.53
CA GLU A 71 -7.09 -21.48 23.26
C GLU A 71 -6.74 -20.43 24.33
N PRO A 72 -6.29 -19.22 23.91
CA PRO A 72 -6.03 -18.07 24.79
C PRO A 72 -7.08 -17.81 25.88
N HIS A 73 -8.35 -17.78 25.46
CA HIS A 73 -9.47 -17.50 26.34
C HIS A 73 -9.63 -18.61 27.39
N ALA A 74 -9.42 -19.87 27.03
CA ALA A 74 -9.51 -20.99 27.95
C ALA A 74 -8.46 -20.90 29.07
N ALA A 75 -7.24 -20.49 28.75
CA ALA A 75 -6.18 -20.31 29.74
C ALA A 75 -6.56 -19.25 30.80
N ILE A 76 -7.12 -18.12 30.36
CA ILE A 76 -7.57 -17.04 31.25
C ILE A 76 -8.73 -17.51 32.14
N MET A 77 -9.71 -18.20 31.57
CA MET A 77 -10.88 -18.69 32.34
C MET A 77 -10.50 -19.77 33.34
N ASN A 78 -9.58 -20.66 32.98
CA ASN A 78 -9.06 -21.68 33.89
C ASN A 78 -8.29 -21.04 35.05
N ALA A 79 -7.46 -20.02 34.77
CA ALA A 79 -6.73 -19.27 35.80
C ALA A 79 -7.67 -18.55 36.77
N LEU A 80 -8.71 -17.88 36.26
CA LEU A 80 -9.70 -17.23 37.11
C LEU A 80 -10.49 -18.24 37.96
N SER A 81 -10.91 -19.35 37.35
CA SER A 81 -11.63 -20.42 38.07
C SER A 81 -10.76 -21.04 39.17
N ALA A 82 -9.47 -21.21 38.92
CA ALA A 82 -8.52 -21.69 39.92
C ALA A 82 -8.39 -20.71 41.09
N ALA A 83 -8.25 -19.41 40.80
CA ALA A 83 -8.20 -18.37 41.84
C ALA A 83 -9.49 -18.35 42.69
N GLU A 84 -10.67 -18.46 42.06
CA GLU A 84 -11.95 -18.48 42.77
C GLU A 84 -12.08 -19.70 43.69
N ALA A 85 -11.73 -20.89 43.19
CA ALA A 85 -11.79 -22.14 43.97
C ALA A 85 -10.78 -22.15 45.13
N ILE A 86 -9.56 -21.64 44.92
CA ILE A 86 -8.55 -21.53 46.00
C ILE A 86 -9.02 -20.57 47.08
N ARG A 87 -9.58 -19.43 46.68
CA ARG A 87 -10.12 -18.44 47.63
C ARG A 87 -11.25 -19.01 48.47
N GLU A 88 -12.21 -19.69 47.83
CA GLU A 88 -13.33 -20.32 48.52
C GLU A 88 -12.83 -21.34 49.55
N ARG A 89 -11.92 -22.23 49.15
CA ARG A 89 -11.33 -23.24 50.04
C ARG A 89 -10.55 -22.61 51.19
N ALA A 90 -9.73 -21.59 50.93
CA ALA A 90 -8.98 -20.90 51.97
C ALA A 90 -9.91 -20.24 53.00
N MET A 91 -10.97 -19.59 52.53
CA MET A 91 -11.90 -18.86 53.40
C MET A 91 -12.86 -19.78 54.17
N VAL A 92 -13.45 -20.77 53.48
CA VAL A 92 -14.52 -21.61 54.03
C VAL A 92 -13.96 -22.83 54.77
N ASP A 93 -13.02 -23.56 54.17
CA ASP A 93 -12.57 -24.84 54.71
C ASP A 93 -11.45 -24.68 55.75
N LEU A 94 -10.66 -23.61 55.63
CA LEU A 94 -9.43 -23.42 56.40
C LEU A 94 -9.42 -22.15 57.26
N SER A 95 -10.41 -21.25 57.10
CA SER A 95 -10.47 -19.97 57.82
C SER A 95 -9.20 -19.12 57.68
N MET A 96 -8.56 -19.17 56.51
CA MET A 96 -7.30 -18.51 56.21
C MET A 96 -7.52 -17.21 55.44
N THR A 97 -6.68 -16.21 55.70
CA THR A 97 -6.63 -14.98 54.91
C THR A 97 -5.66 -15.10 53.75
N VAL A 98 -6.19 -14.94 52.54
CA VAL A 98 -5.43 -14.95 51.29
C VAL A 98 -5.68 -13.67 50.50
N ARG A 99 -4.70 -13.30 49.68
CA ARG A 99 -4.81 -12.29 48.64
C ARG A 99 -4.42 -12.93 47.32
N LEU A 100 -5.23 -12.72 46.28
CA LEU A 100 -4.99 -13.32 44.98
C LEU A 100 -4.84 -12.26 43.89
N ALA A 101 -4.06 -12.59 42.87
CA ALA A 101 -4.05 -11.87 41.61
C ALA A 101 -4.09 -12.84 40.43
N VAL A 102 -4.77 -12.44 39.36
CA VAL A 102 -4.76 -13.11 38.06
C VAL A 102 -4.30 -12.12 36.99
N HIS A 103 -3.31 -12.51 36.22
CA HIS A 103 -2.74 -11.72 35.14
C HIS A 103 -2.53 -12.62 33.91
N ALA A 104 -2.67 -12.08 32.71
CA ALA A 104 -2.40 -12.82 31.48
C ALA A 104 -1.48 -12.00 30.58
N SER A 105 -0.51 -12.66 29.95
CA SER A 105 0.49 -12.00 29.12
C SER A 105 1.04 -12.96 28.06
N ARG A 106 1.51 -12.40 26.94
CA ARG A 106 2.22 -13.15 25.90
C ARG A 106 3.71 -13.13 26.21
N VAL A 107 4.31 -14.30 26.35
CA VAL A 107 5.70 -14.47 26.78
C VAL A 107 6.43 -15.47 25.88
N ASP A 108 7.72 -15.23 25.65
CA ASP A 108 8.57 -16.19 24.96
C ASP A 108 8.93 -17.33 25.92
N TRP A 109 8.59 -18.56 25.56
CA TRP A 109 8.80 -19.74 26.37
C TRP A 109 10.29 -19.99 26.61
N THR A 110 10.67 -20.35 27.84
CA THR A 110 12.00 -20.87 28.18
C THR A 110 11.87 -22.03 29.16
N PRO A 111 12.69 -23.10 29.02
CA PRO A 111 12.70 -24.20 29.98
C PRO A 111 13.24 -23.79 31.36
N ASP A 112 13.94 -22.65 31.47
CA ASP A 112 14.37 -22.12 32.76
C ASP A 112 13.27 -21.28 33.42
N MET A 113 12.57 -21.90 34.37
CA MET A 113 11.47 -21.28 35.11
C MET A 113 11.86 -20.07 35.96
N GLU A 114 13.14 -19.90 36.29
CA GLU A 114 13.61 -18.68 36.97
C GLU A 114 13.74 -17.51 36.00
N GLN A 115 13.92 -17.80 34.70
CA GLN A 115 14.02 -16.82 33.63
C GLN A 115 12.71 -16.59 32.87
N LEU A 116 11.68 -17.41 33.12
CA LEU A 116 10.38 -17.28 32.48
C LEU A 116 9.66 -15.99 32.94
N ALA A 117 9.55 -15.03 32.03
CA ALA A 117 8.75 -13.81 32.18
C ALA A 117 8.91 -13.10 33.55
N PRO A 118 10.14 -12.78 34.00
CA PRO A 118 10.40 -12.29 35.36
C PRO A 118 9.61 -11.01 35.69
N ARG A 119 9.35 -10.16 34.68
CA ARG A 119 8.53 -8.96 34.82
C ARG A 119 7.06 -9.28 35.08
N GLU A 120 6.48 -10.21 34.31
CA GLU A 120 5.06 -10.58 34.41
C GLU A 120 4.78 -11.36 35.71
N VAL A 121 5.72 -12.20 36.12
CA VAL A 121 5.70 -12.88 37.43
C VAL A 121 5.77 -11.86 38.57
N SER A 122 6.77 -10.97 38.57
CA SER A 122 6.93 -9.93 39.60
C SER A 122 5.69 -9.04 39.68
N ARG A 123 5.10 -8.70 38.53
CA ARG A 123 3.86 -7.92 38.44
C ARG A 123 2.70 -8.64 39.11
N CYS A 124 2.48 -9.92 38.81
CA CYS A 124 1.41 -10.69 39.44
C CYS A 124 1.64 -10.86 40.95
N GLU A 125 2.90 -11.10 41.35
CA GLU A 125 3.32 -11.19 42.76
C GLU A 125 2.98 -9.93 43.56
N GLU A 126 3.37 -8.78 43.03
CA GLU A 126 3.14 -7.48 43.68
C GLU A 126 1.67 -7.08 43.66
N LEU A 127 0.97 -7.37 42.56
CA LEU A 127 -0.46 -7.14 42.45
C LEU A 127 -1.22 -7.91 43.54
N ALA A 128 -0.90 -9.18 43.76
CA ALA A 128 -1.53 -9.98 44.81
C ALA A 128 -1.27 -9.38 46.20
N ARG A 129 -0.07 -8.85 46.47
CA ARG A 129 0.23 -8.19 47.76
C ARG A 129 -0.56 -6.88 47.94
N ALA A 130 -0.81 -6.17 46.84
CA ALA A 130 -1.59 -4.94 46.81
C ALA A 130 -3.11 -5.18 46.92
N THR A 131 -3.60 -6.38 46.66
CA THR A 131 -5.02 -6.73 46.74
C THR A 131 -5.55 -6.65 48.18
N PRO A 132 -6.78 -6.14 48.40
CA PRO A 132 -7.46 -6.25 49.68
C PRO A 132 -7.54 -7.70 50.18
N ALA A 133 -7.49 -7.91 51.49
CA ALA A 133 -7.63 -9.23 52.09
C ALA A 133 -8.91 -9.93 51.61
N GLN A 134 -8.81 -11.22 51.26
CA GLN A 134 -9.87 -12.05 50.65
C GLN A 134 -10.32 -11.61 49.25
N GLY A 135 -9.56 -10.73 48.59
CA GLY A 135 -9.82 -10.28 47.22
C GLY A 135 -9.05 -11.06 46.17
N ILE A 136 -9.61 -11.08 44.96
CA ILE A 136 -8.93 -11.46 43.72
C ILE A 136 -8.80 -10.20 42.88
N ALA A 137 -7.58 -9.71 42.69
CA ALA A 137 -7.30 -8.65 41.72
C ALA A 137 -7.10 -9.26 40.33
N ILE A 138 -7.63 -8.63 39.29
CA ILE A 138 -7.43 -9.05 37.92
C ILE A 138 -6.99 -7.86 37.06
N THR A 139 -6.09 -8.09 36.11
CA THR A 139 -5.67 -7.07 35.14
C THR A 139 -6.73 -6.83 34.08
N GLU A 140 -6.62 -5.71 33.36
CA GLU A 140 -7.58 -5.33 32.31
C GLU A 140 -7.78 -6.42 31.25
N ASP A 141 -6.72 -7.08 30.77
CA ASP A 141 -6.83 -8.16 29.78
C ASP A 141 -7.67 -9.34 30.29
N VAL A 142 -7.51 -9.71 31.56
CA VAL A 142 -8.32 -10.76 32.19
C VAL A 142 -9.77 -10.32 32.26
N TYR A 143 -10.03 -9.05 32.66
CA TYR A 143 -11.37 -8.49 32.71
C TYR A 143 -12.04 -8.40 31.33
N LEU A 144 -11.28 -8.10 30.28
CA LEU A 144 -11.77 -8.02 28.90
C LEU A 144 -12.06 -9.38 28.29
N ALA A 145 -11.40 -10.45 28.73
CA ALA A 145 -11.76 -11.81 28.35
C ALA A 145 -13.12 -12.26 28.94
N LEU A 146 -13.61 -11.64 30.02
CA LEU A 146 -14.85 -12.05 30.67
C LEU A 146 -16.11 -11.66 29.88
N THR A 147 -17.17 -12.45 30.04
CA THR A 147 -18.51 -12.09 29.56
C THR A 147 -19.08 -10.90 30.32
N ASP A 148 -20.03 -10.18 29.73
CA ASP A 148 -20.68 -9.04 30.38
C ASP A 148 -21.37 -9.39 31.71
N THR A 149 -21.83 -10.64 31.86
CA THR A 149 -22.42 -11.14 33.11
C THR A 149 -21.37 -11.30 34.20
N GLU A 150 -20.20 -11.84 33.86
CA GLU A 150 -19.09 -12.05 34.79
C GLU A 150 -18.45 -10.74 35.20
N ARG A 151 -18.25 -9.81 34.26
CA ARG A 151 -17.69 -8.47 34.52
C ARG A 151 -18.44 -7.71 35.63
N ARG A 152 -19.75 -7.89 35.75
CA ARG A 152 -20.59 -7.26 36.80
C ARG A 152 -20.22 -7.66 38.23
N ARG A 153 -19.51 -8.77 38.43
CA ARG A 153 -19.06 -9.25 39.75
C ARG A 153 -17.84 -8.49 40.26
N PHE A 154 -17.13 -7.81 39.36
CA PHE A 154 -15.90 -7.08 39.65
C PHE A 154 -16.19 -5.59 39.79
N ALA A 155 -15.41 -4.91 40.63
CA ALA A 155 -15.40 -3.45 40.72
C ALA A 155 -14.02 -2.91 40.32
N PRO A 156 -13.93 -1.74 39.68
CA PRO A 156 -12.66 -1.10 39.39
C PRO A 156 -11.94 -0.80 40.70
N LEU A 157 -10.69 -1.24 40.78
CA LEU A 157 -9.83 -1.01 41.93
C LEU A 157 -8.97 0.25 41.71
N GLY A 158 -8.63 0.53 40.45
CA GLY A 158 -7.93 1.76 40.03
C GLY A 158 -6.84 1.50 39.01
N THR A 159 -6.10 2.54 38.67
CA THR A 159 -4.86 2.42 37.89
C THR A 159 -3.72 2.14 38.85
N TRP A 160 -3.02 1.02 38.69
CA TRP A 160 -1.92 0.67 39.57
C TRP A 160 -0.78 1.67 39.40
N VAL A 161 -0.38 2.35 40.48
CA VAL A 161 0.51 3.53 40.41
C VAL A 161 1.90 3.19 39.86
N ARG A 162 2.33 1.94 40.01
CA ARG A 162 3.68 1.50 39.59
C ARG A 162 3.84 1.38 38.08
N ASP A 163 2.90 0.67 37.44
CA ASP A 163 3.02 0.26 36.03
C ASP A 163 1.86 0.77 35.15
N GLY A 164 0.92 1.56 35.70
CA GLY A 164 -0.21 2.11 34.95
C GLY A 164 -1.32 1.10 34.62
N LEU A 165 -1.27 -0.10 35.20
CA LEU A 165 -2.23 -1.17 34.87
C LEU A 165 -3.59 -0.94 35.49
N VAL A 166 -4.62 -0.96 34.65
CA VAL A 166 -6.01 -0.94 35.11
C VAL A 166 -6.34 -2.28 35.77
N THR A 167 -6.80 -2.20 37.02
CA THR A 167 -7.04 -3.36 37.87
C THR A 167 -8.48 -3.38 38.35
N TYR A 168 -9.06 -4.57 38.42
CA TYR A 168 -10.39 -4.83 38.96
C TYR A 168 -10.31 -5.82 40.13
N VAL A 169 -11.30 -5.83 41.01
CA VAL A 169 -11.34 -6.72 42.18
C VAL A 169 -12.66 -7.44 42.34
N PHE A 170 -12.56 -8.70 42.72
CA PHE A 170 -13.67 -9.51 43.20
C PHE A 170 -13.46 -9.89 44.68
N PRO A 171 -14.52 -9.84 45.52
CA PRO A 171 -15.85 -9.32 45.24
C PRO A 171 -15.86 -7.79 45.12
N ALA A 172 -16.78 -7.25 44.32
CA ALA A 172 -16.92 -5.81 44.08
C ALA A 172 -16.97 -4.96 45.36
N SER A 173 -17.51 -5.48 46.46
CA SER A 173 -17.59 -4.79 47.76
C SER A 173 -16.23 -4.48 48.40
N LEU A 174 -15.15 -5.12 47.94
CA LEU A 174 -13.79 -4.89 48.46
C LEU A 174 -13.10 -3.68 47.83
N ALA A 175 -13.62 -3.10 46.75
CA ALA A 175 -13.00 -1.93 46.10
C ALA A 175 -12.82 -0.74 47.05
N ALA A 176 -13.75 -0.54 47.99
CA ALA A 176 -13.70 0.51 49.00
C ALA A 176 -12.67 0.25 50.14
N LYS A 177 -12.08 -0.95 50.21
CA LYS A 177 -11.10 -1.35 51.24
C LYS A 177 -9.65 -1.27 50.76
N THR A 178 -9.41 -0.57 49.66
CA THR A 178 -8.07 -0.37 49.10
C THR A 178 -7.22 0.55 49.97
N THR A 179 -5.95 0.24 50.09
CA THR A 179 -4.99 1.12 50.77
C THR A 179 -4.77 2.38 49.94
N PRO A 180 -4.94 3.59 50.51
CA PRO A 180 -4.68 4.84 49.79
C PRO A 180 -3.26 4.89 49.20
N GLY A 181 -3.14 5.37 47.97
CA GLY A 181 -1.86 5.58 47.30
C GLY A 181 -1.28 4.36 46.55
N ILE A 182 -1.87 3.17 46.68
CA ILE A 182 -1.46 2.00 45.87
C ILE A 182 -2.07 2.05 44.46
N PHE A 183 -3.32 2.48 44.37
CA PHE A 183 -4.06 2.63 43.13
C PHE A 183 -4.52 4.08 42.97
N GLY A 184 -4.21 4.66 41.81
CA GLY A 184 -4.69 5.96 41.40
C GLY A 184 -6.16 5.89 40.99
N PRO A 185 -6.85 7.05 40.93
CA PRO A 185 -8.21 7.10 40.43
C PRO A 185 -8.24 6.52 39.00
N LEU A 186 -9.26 5.70 38.73
CA LEU A 186 -9.55 5.26 37.38
C LEU A 186 -10.25 6.39 36.62
N ALA A 187 -9.57 7.54 36.49
CA ALA A 187 -10.02 8.62 35.64
C ALA A 187 -10.24 8.03 34.24
N ASP A 188 -11.38 8.38 33.62
CA ASP A 188 -11.67 8.04 32.22
C ASP A 188 -12.00 6.58 31.88
N ALA A 189 -12.14 5.69 32.86
CA ALA A 189 -12.64 4.33 32.62
C ALA A 189 -13.97 4.30 31.87
N LYS A 190 -14.85 5.25 32.22
CA LYS A 190 -16.15 5.47 31.59
C LYS A 190 -15.96 5.77 30.09
N HIS A 191 -15.05 6.67 29.74
CA HIS A 191 -14.77 7.04 28.36
C HIS A 191 -14.17 5.87 27.58
N TRP A 192 -13.15 5.18 28.11
CA TRP A 192 -12.60 3.97 27.50
C TRP A 192 -13.68 2.92 27.22
N GLN A 193 -14.59 2.68 28.17
CA GLN A 193 -15.71 1.76 27.98
C GLN A 193 -16.69 2.25 26.90
N SER A 194 -16.97 3.56 26.82
CA SER A 194 -17.81 4.13 25.77
C SER A 194 -17.19 3.96 24.37
N PHE A 195 -15.88 4.20 24.22
CA PHE A 195 -15.17 3.96 22.96
C PHE A 195 -15.21 2.48 22.57
N ARG A 196 -14.95 1.57 23.52
CA ARG A 196 -15.07 0.13 23.29
C ARG A 196 -16.48 -0.26 22.85
N ARG A 197 -17.53 0.25 23.51
CA ARG A 197 -18.92 0.00 23.10
C ARG A 197 -19.22 0.51 21.69
N TYR A 198 -18.67 1.65 21.29
CA TYR A 198 -18.82 2.15 19.92
C TYR A 198 -18.14 1.21 18.91
N VAL A 199 -16.92 0.76 19.20
CA VAL A 199 -16.20 -0.20 18.34
C VAL A 199 -16.86 -1.58 18.30
N ASP A 200 -17.46 -2.02 19.41
CA ASP A 200 -18.24 -3.26 19.48
C ASP A 200 -19.64 -3.14 18.87
N SER A 201 -20.05 -1.93 18.45
CA SER A 201 -21.35 -1.72 17.83
C SER A 201 -21.46 -2.47 16.49
N PRO A 202 -22.69 -2.85 16.07
CA PRO A 202 -22.89 -3.50 14.77
C PRO A 202 -22.36 -2.71 13.57
N GLU A 203 -22.25 -1.38 13.67
CA GLU A 203 -21.68 -0.51 12.63
C GLU A 203 -20.22 -0.87 12.32
N VAL A 204 -19.42 -1.10 13.37
CA VAL A 204 -17.98 -1.36 13.24
C VAL A 204 -17.70 -2.86 13.21
N ARG A 205 -18.43 -3.66 13.99
CA ARG A 205 -18.14 -5.08 14.20
C ARG A 205 -18.74 -6.02 13.14
N ARG A 206 -19.84 -5.65 12.50
CA ARG A 206 -20.57 -6.55 11.57
C ARG A 206 -20.30 -6.24 10.11
N LEU A 207 -19.89 -7.26 9.36
CA LEU A 207 -19.82 -7.22 7.90
C LEU A 207 -21.18 -7.64 7.34
N ARG A 208 -21.84 -6.74 6.59
CA ARG A 208 -23.13 -7.00 5.93
C ARG A 208 -22.86 -7.34 4.47
N TYR A 209 -23.18 -8.56 4.08
CA TYR A 209 -22.95 -9.05 2.72
C TYR A 209 -24.22 -8.91 1.89
N VAL A 210 -24.36 -7.82 1.14
CA VAL A 210 -25.62 -7.54 0.43
C VAL A 210 -25.65 -8.24 -0.93
N GLY A 211 -26.85 -8.55 -1.41
CA GLY A 211 -27.08 -8.94 -2.79
C GLY A 211 -27.52 -10.37 -3.02
N PHE A 212 -27.65 -11.26 -2.03
CA PHE A 212 -28.29 -12.57 -2.22
C PHE A 212 -29.14 -12.98 -1.01
N PRO A 213 -30.44 -13.29 -1.18
CA PRO A 213 -31.23 -13.88 -0.11
C PRO A 213 -30.75 -15.31 0.14
N LEU A 214 -30.13 -15.55 1.31
CA LEU A 214 -29.83 -16.91 1.78
C LEU A 214 -31.08 -17.59 2.33
N GLN A 215 -30.97 -18.80 2.88
CA GLN A 215 -32.09 -19.59 3.41
C GLN A 215 -33.05 -18.79 4.32
N LYS A 216 -32.54 -17.77 5.03
CA LYS A 216 -33.29 -16.86 5.91
C LYS A 216 -33.94 -15.64 5.23
N LYS A 217 -33.91 -15.53 3.89
CA LYS A 217 -34.34 -14.35 3.09
C LYS A 217 -33.65 -13.02 3.46
N GLN A 218 -32.57 -13.07 4.25
CA GLN A 218 -31.75 -11.92 4.61
C GLN A 218 -30.28 -12.18 4.23
N PRO A 219 -29.53 -11.14 3.87
CA PRO A 219 -28.08 -11.25 3.69
C PRO A 219 -27.38 -11.64 5.01
N PRO A 220 -26.29 -12.41 4.96
CA PRO A 220 -25.57 -12.74 6.17
C PRO A 220 -24.93 -11.47 6.74
N SER A 221 -25.08 -11.31 8.05
CA SER A 221 -24.34 -10.33 8.84
C SER A 221 -23.36 -11.15 9.67
N LEU A 222 -22.06 -11.06 9.39
CA LEU A 222 -21.04 -11.87 10.04
C LEU A 222 -20.18 -10.99 10.96
N ASP A 223 -19.64 -11.56 12.03
CA ASP A 223 -18.69 -10.84 12.88
C ASP A 223 -17.34 -10.75 12.16
N ILE A 224 -16.72 -9.57 12.13
CA ILE A 224 -15.43 -9.37 11.47
C ILE A 224 -14.34 -10.32 12.00
N ARG A 225 -14.41 -10.72 13.28
CA ARG A 225 -13.45 -11.68 13.88
C ARG A 225 -13.53 -13.06 13.27
N GLU A 226 -14.71 -13.46 12.81
CA GLU A 226 -14.96 -14.82 12.32
C GLU A 226 -14.45 -15.01 10.89
N VAL A 227 -14.31 -13.92 10.13
CA VAL A 227 -14.07 -13.98 8.67
C VAL A 227 -12.90 -13.16 8.18
N PHE A 228 -12.37 -12.23 8.99
CA PHE A 228 -11.24 -11.41 8.57
C PHE A 228 -9.97 -12.26 8.45
N ILE A 229 -9.32 -12.15 7.29
CA ILE A 229 -8.01 -12.73 7.04
C ILE A 229 -6.99 -11.59 6.93
N PRO A 230 -5.93 -11.56 7.75
CA PRO A 230 -4.89 -10.55 7.65
C PRO A 230 -4.28 -10.52 6.24
N LEU A 231 -4.26 -9.33 5.65
CA LEU A 231 -3.69 -9.07 4.33
C LEU A 231 -2.17 -8.90 4.41
N GLU A 232 -1.52 -9.13 3.28
CA GLU A 232 -0.13 -8.74 3.06
C GLU A 232 -0.08 -7.36 2.42
N ALA A 233 1.01 -6.65 2.64
CA ALA A 233 1.23 -5.36 2.04
C ALA A 233 2.70 -5.21 1.65
N ARG A 234 2.94 -4.42 0.61
CA ARG A 234 4.29 -4.04 0.20
C ARG A 234 4.54 -2.59 0.56
N ARG A 235 5.76 -2.27 0.96
CA ARG A 235 6.16 -0.87 1.13
C ARG A 235 6.39 -0.26 -0.23
N LEU A 236 5.90 0.96 -0.39
CA LEU A 236 6.23 1.80 -1.54
C LEU A 236 7.47 2.58 -1.16
N VAL A 237 8.59 2.18 -1.74
CA VAL A 237 9.85 2.90 -1.57
C VAL A 237 10.04 3.74 -2.82
N GLU A 238 10.09 5.05 -2.64
CA GLU A 238 10.57 5.93 -3.68
C GLU A 238 11.97 5.45 -4.07
N ARG A 239 12.22 5.22 -5.35
CA ARG A 239 13.60 5.23 -5.82
C ARG A 239 14.17 6.57 -5.40
N GLY A 240 15.03 6.54 -4.37
CA GLY A 240 15.96 7.63 -4.15
C GLY A 240 16.62 7.92 -5.49
N PRO A 241 16.72 9.19 -5.91
CA PRO A 241 17.28 9.49 -7.21
C PRO A 241 18.67 8.88 -7.31
N ASN A 242 18.86 7.90 -8.19
CA ASN A 242 20.19 7.59 -8.72
C ASN A 242 20.60 8.64 -9.78
N TRP A 243 20.14 9.87 -9.60
CA TRP A 243 20.26 11.01 -10.50
C TRP A 243 20.16 12.27 -9.63
N ALA A 244 21.28 12.93 -9.33
CA ALA A 244 21.16 14.27 -8.79
C ALA A 244 20.70 15.18 -9.94
N HIS A 245 19.64 15.95 -9.69
CA HIS A 245 19.24 17.10 -10.48
C HIS A 245 18.65 16.87 -11.89
N ALA A 246 17.38 16.46 -11.94
CA ALA A 246 16.45 17.10 -12.88
C ALA A 246 15.19 17.58 -12.14
N THR A 247 14.74 18.78 -12.48
CA THR A 247 13.47 19.33 -11.99
C THR A 247 12.31 18.41 -12.40
N PRO A 248 11.38 18.09 -11.49
CA PRO A 248 10.28 17.20 -11.80
C PRO A 248 9.35 17.87 -12.83
N SER A 249 9.15 17.21 -13.97
CA SER A 249 8.02 17.47 -14.86
C SER A 249 6.76 16.86 -14.23
N PRO A 250 5.56 17.47 -14.37
CA PRO A 250 4.31 16.93 -13.84
C PRO A 250 3.91 15.54 -14.38
N ASP A 251 4.56 15.08 -15.47
CA ASP A 251 4.18 13.87 -16.21
C ASP A 251 5.12 12.67 -16.01
N VAL A 252 6.03 12.71 -15.01
CA VAL A 252 6.88 11.54 -14.70
C VAL A 252 6.14 10.66 -13.69
N GLU A 253 5.57 9.54 -14.13
CA GLU A 253 5.10 8.47 -13.27
C GLU A 253 6.18 8.14 -12.22
N ARG A 254 5.82 8.21 -10.94
CA ARG A 254 6.69 7.83 -9.82
C ARG A 254 7.11 6.37 -10.03
N GLN A 255 8.37 6.13 -10.43
CA GLN A 255 8.92 4.77 -10.49
C GLN A 255 9.24 4.30 -9.06
N GLU A 256 8.20 3.85 -8.37
CA GLU A 256 8.29 3.17 -7.08
C GLU A 256 8.85 1.76 -7.28
N VAL A 257 9.83 1.38 -6.46
CA VAL A 257 10.27 -0.02 -6.39
C VAL A 257 9.45 -0.68 -5.31
N ALA A 258 8.55 -1.56 -5.72
CA ALA A 258 7.78 -2.40 -4.82
C ALA A 258 8.73 -3.32 -4.04
N THR A 259 8.70 -3.26 -2.71
CA THR A 259 9.34 -4.30 -1.89
C THR A 259 8.56 -5.61 -1.98
N PRO A 260 9.16 -6.75 -1.59
CA PRO A 260 8.40 -7.97 -1.36
C PRO A 260 7.21 -7.73 -0.42
N LEU A 261 6.16 -8.53 -0.60
CA LEU A 261 5.02 -8.55 0.32
C LEU A 261 5.49 -8.94 1.73
N GLU A 262 5.01 -8.22 2.73
CA GLU A 262 5.18 -8.56 4.13
C GLU A 262 3.83 -8.47 4.86
N SER A 263 3.69 -9.21 5.97
CA SER A 263 2.46 -9.17 6.76
C SER A 263 2.16 -7.76 7.24
N LEU A 264 0.90 -7.31 7.10
CA LEU A 264 0.46 -6.01 7.62
C LEU A 264 0.75 -5.86 9.12
N ALA A 265 0.66 -6.94 9.90
CA ALA A 265 0.99 -6.93 11.32
C ALA A 265 2.45 -6.53 11.57
N ARG A 266 3.38 -6.97 10.73
CA ARG A 266 4.79 -6.61 10.80
C ARG A 266 5.01 -5.12 10.54
N LEU A 267 4.27 -4.55 9.58
CA LEU A 267 4.31 -3.13 9.25
C LEU A 267 3.75 -2.27 10.39
N VAL A 268 2.58 -2.63 10.92
CA VAL A 268 1.95 -1.95 12.07
C VAL A 268 2.84 -2.02 13.31
N ARG A 269 3.54 -3.14 13.53
CA ARG A 269 4.50 -3.25 14.63
C ARG A 269 5.69 -2.30 14.49
N ARG A 270 6.22 -2.15 13.27
CA ARG A 270 7.45 -1.38 12.99
C ARG A 270 7.22 0.12 12.91
N HIS A 271 6.07 0.52 12.41
CA HIS A 271 5.78 1.91 12.10
C HIS A 271 4.56 2.36 12.89
N ARG A 272 4.67 3.53 13.54
CA ARG A 272 3.54 4.14 14.23
C ARG A 272 2.56 4.77 13.24
N ALA A 273 3.04 5.22 12.09
CA ALA A 273 2.23 5.89 11.09
C ALA A 273 2.31 5.21 9.72
N LEU A 274 1.15 4.84 9.17
CA LEU A 274 1.02 4.15 7.89
C LEU A 274 -0.02 4.83 7.01
N VAL A 275 0.30 5.03 5.73
CA VAL A 275 -0.69 5.28 4.68
C VAL A 275 -0.91 3.99 3.92
N VAL A 276 -2.12 3.43 4.03
CA VAL A 276 -2.55 2.18 3.43
C VAL A 276 -3.26 2.48 2.11
N LEU A 277 -2.54 2.26 1.02
CA LEU A 277 -3.03 2.34 -0.34
C LEU A 277 -3.60 0.99 -0.80
N GLY A 278 -4.46 1.05 -1.80
CA GLY A 278 -4.91 -0.13 -2.53
C GLY A 278 -6.09 0.19 -3.41
N ASP A 279 -6.40 -0.74 -4.29
CA ASP A 279 -7.52 -0.59 -5.22
C ASP A 279 -8.88 -0.71 -4.51
N PRO A 280 -9.97 -0.26 -5.14
CA PRO A 280 -11.31 -0.55 -4.65
C PRO A 280 -11.49 -2.05 -4.32
N GLY A 281 -12.19 -2.35 -3.22
CA GLY A 281 -12.44 -3.74 -2.81
C GLY A 281 -11.25 -4.46 -2.16
N SER A 282 -10.06 -3.85 -2.10
CA SER A 282 -8.86 -4.43 -1.48
C SER A 282 -8.95 -4.65 0.04
N GLY A 283 -10.01 -4.17 0.69
CA GLY A 283 -10.24 -4.38 2.12
C GLY A 283 -9.70 -3.29 3.04
N LYS A 284 -9.28 -2.11 2.54
CA LYS A 284 -8.80 -0.96 3.34
C LYS A 284 -9.68 -0.62 4.56
N THR A 285 -10.96 -0.31 4.32
CA THR A 285 -11.93 -0.02 5.40
C THR A 285 -12.07 -1.20 6.37
N THR A 286 -12.05 -2.43 5.86
CA THR A 286 -12.13 -3.65 6.67
C THR A 286 -10.91 -3.81 7.57
N VAL A 287 -9.71 -3.50 7.06
CA VAL A 287 -8.46 -3.48 7.84
C VAL A 287 -8.55 -2.46 8.96
N LEU A 288 -8.96 -1.21 8.68
CA LEU A 288 -9.11 -0.18 9.71
C LEU A 288 -10.13 -0.60 10.78
N ARG A 289 -11.28 -1.15 10.38
CA ARG A 289 -12.28 -1.69 11.31
C ARG A 289 -11.73 -2.82 12.17
N TRP A 290 -10.99 -3.76 11.57
CA TRP A 290 -10.36 -4.87 12.29
C TRP A 290 -9.36 -4.33 13.32
N LEU A 291 -8.46 -3.41 12.93
CA LEU A 291 -7.51 -2.73 13.83
C LEU A 291 -8.21 -2.05 15.01
N ALA A 292 -9.34 -1.38 14.77
CA ALA A 292 -10.14 -0.77 15.83
C ALA A 292 -10.64 -1.83 16.83
N VAL A 293 -11.19 -2.94 16.33
CA VAL A 293 -11.71 -4.05 17.15
C VAL A 293 -10.60 -4.66 18.00
N LEU A 294 -9.42 -4.94 17.45
CA LEU A 294 -8.31 -5.50 18.26
C LEU A 294 -7.86 -4.55 19.36
N ALA A 295 -7.72 -3.26 19.04
CA ALA A 295 -7.34 -2.26 20.03
C ALA A 295 -8.39 -2.15 21.15
N ALA A 296 -9.68 -2.27 20.81
CA ALA A 296 -10.77 -2.30 21.78
C ALA A 296 -10.72 -3.55 22.68
N GLU A 297 -10.31 -4.71 22.16
CA GLU A 297 -10.19 -5.97 22.92
C GLU A 297 -9.04 -5.97 23.94
N GLY A 298 -8.06 -5.08 23.76
CA GLY A 298 -7.05 -4.77 24.76
C GLY A 298 -5.62 -5.16 24.36
N PRO A 299 -4.64 -4.83 25.23
CA PRO A 299 -3.22 -5.04 24.97
C PRO A 299 -2.85 -6.47 24.60
N LEU A 300 -3.47 -7.47 25.21
CA LEU A 300 -3.18 -8.87 24.94
C LEU A 300 -3.62 -9.30 23.53
N SER A 301 -4.87 -8.98 23.14
CA SER A 301 -5.38 -9.24 21.79
C SER A 301 -4.58 -8.50 20.72
N TRP A 302 -4.16 -7.27 21.00
CA TRP A 302 -3.24 -6.53 20.13
C TRP A 302 -1.87 -7.23 20.03
N ALA A 303 -1.30 -7.69 21.15
CA ALA A 303 -0.03 -8.41 21.17
C ALA A 303 -0.07 -9.74 20.43
N GLU A 304 -1.19 -10.45 20.46
CA GLU A 304 -1.34 -11.71 19.74
C GLU A 304 -1.16 -11.56 18.23
N GLN A 305 -1.69 -10.47 17.69
CA GLN A 305 -1.74 -10.23 16.25
C GLN A 305 -0.58 -9.36 15.78
N MET A 306 -0.16 -8.37 16.57
CA MET A 306 0.89 -7.41 16.23
C MET A 306 2.24 -7.72 16.86
N GLY A 307 2.30 -8.55 17.91
CA GLY A 307 3.54 -8.93 18.61
C GLY A 307 4.08 -7.91 19.61
N THR A 308 3.26 -6.95 20.02
CA THR A 308 3.59 -5.87 20.97
C THR A 308 2.40 -5.61 21.88
N ALA A 309 2.59 -5.50 23.19
CA ALA A 309 1.50 -5.21 24.13
C ALA A 309 1.36 -3.69 24.30
N GLU A 310 0.33 -3.11 23.68
CA GLU A 310 0.04 -1.67 23.72
C GLU A 310 -1.42 -1.44 24.07
N ARG A 311 -1.67 -0.51 24.99
CA ARG A 311 -3.01 -0.06 25.34
C ARG A 311 -3.40 1.11 24.44
N LEU A 312 -4.18 0.82 23.40
CA LEU A 312 -4.51 1.79 22.35
C LEU A 312 -6.00 2.16 22.39
N LEU A 313 -6.31 3.46 22.40
CA LEU A 313 -7.66 3.97 22.27
C LEU A 313 -8.03 4.04 20.78
N PRO A 314 -8.94 3.18 20.27
CA PRO A 314 -9.29 3.19 18.86
C PRO A 314 -10.18 4.37 18.51
N VAL A 315 -9.72 5.22 17.60
CA VAL A 315 -10.47 6.35 17.05
C VAL A 315 -10.66 6.12 15.55
N LEU A 316 -11.74 5.43 15.18
CA LEU A 316 -12.12 5.14 13.80
C LEU A 316 -13.04 6.22 13.24
N VAL A 317 -12.62 6.86 12.15
CA VAL A 317 -13.34 7.99 11.56
C VAL A 317 -13.17 8.05 10.04
N SER A 318 -14.26 8.34 9.33
CA SER A 318 -14.21 8.67 7.90
C SER A 318 -13.71 10.09 7.71
N VAL A 319 -12.73 10.26 6.83
CA VAL A 319 -12.16 11.55 6.45
C VAL A 319 -13.23 12.45 5.82
N GLY A 320 -14.10 11.88 4.95
CA GLY A 320 -15.23 12.60 4.37
C GLY A 320 -16.20 13.14 5.43
N ARG A 321 -16.45 12.39 6.52
CA ARG A 321 -17.25 12.88 7.65
C ARG A 321 -16.56 14.03 8.40
N LEU A 322 -15.25 13.94 8.64
CA LEU A 322 -14.50 15.03 9.29
C LEU A 322 -14.51 16.31 8.46
N ALA A 323 -14.32 16.19 7.14
CA ALA A 323 -14.42 17.32 6.22
C ALA A 323 -15.79 18.01 6.35
N GLN A 324 -16.87 17.23 6.42
CA GLN A 324 -18.20 17.80 6.63
C GLN A 324 -18.35 18.53 7.98
N PHE A 325 -17.89 17.93 9.08
CA PHE A 325 -17.94 18.60 10.38
C PHE A 325 -17.17 19.90 10.34
N ARG A 326 -16.02 19.94 9.67
CA ARG A 326 -15.28 21.17 9.44
C ARG A 326 -16.07 22.21 8.66
N SER A 327 -16.75 21.84 7.58
CA SER A 327 -17.56 22.80 6.81
C SER A 327 -18.75 23.33 7.63
N ARG A 328 -19.34 22.52 8.53
CA ARG A 328 -20.43 22.94 9.43
C ARG A 328 -19.96 23.81 10.61
N LEU A 329 -18.83 23.46 11.21
CA LEU A 329 -18.27 24.14 12.39
C LEU A 329 -17.45 25.38 12.02
N GLY A 330 -17.08 25.53 10.75
CA GLY A 330 -16.24 26.59 10.23
C GLY A 330 -14.82 26.11 9.90
N ALA A 331 -14.20 26.69 8.87
CA ALA A 331 -12.91 26.26 8.34
C ALA A 331 -11.76 26.29 9.37
N ASP A 332 -11.90 27.12 10.42
CA ASP A 332 -10.94 27.32 11.51
C ASP A 332 -11.10 26.31 12.67
N CYS A 333 -12.10 25.42 12.63
CA CYS A 333 -12.29 24.43 13.68
C CYS A 333 -11.08 23.49 13.78
N SER A 334 -10.70 23.07 14.98
CA SER A 334 -9.63 22.08 15.15
C SER A 334 -10.11 20.66 14.81
N VAL A 335 -9.19 19.79 14.36
CA VAL A 335 -9.48 18.35 14.17
C VAL A 335 -10.02 17.71 15.44
N LEU A 336 -9.44 18.06 16.60
CA LEU A 336 -9.94 17.61 17.90
C LEU A 336 -11.41 17.97 18.12
N HIS A 337 -11.82 19.20 17.81
CA HIS A 337 -13.23 19.59 17.95
C HIS A 337 -14.14 18.78 17.03
N ALA A 338 -13.75 18.60 15.76
CA ALA A 338 -14.50 17.80 14.81
C ALA A 338 -14.61 16.32 15.25
N LEU A 339 -13.54 15.73 15.81
CA LEU A 339 -13.54 14.38 16.37
C LEU A 339 -14.49 14.25 17.56
N VAL A 340 -14.47 15.22 18.48
CA VAL A 340 -15.36 15.21 19.66
C VAL A 340 -16.83 15.24 19.23
N VAL A 341 -17.19 16.11 18.29
CA VAL A 341 -18.56 16.19 17.74
C VAL A 341 -18.93 14.89 17.00
N TYR A 342 -18.02 14.34 16.20
CA TYR A 342 -18.22 13.06 15.49
C TYR A 342 -18.52 11.90 16.44
N LEU A 343 -17.82 11.82 17.57
CA LEU A 343 -17.97 10.78 18.59
C LEU A 343 -19.21 11.00 19.45
N GLN A 344 -19.57 12.27 19.73
CA GLN A 344 -20.80 12.62 20.42
C GLN A 344 -22.04 12.16 19.62
N ASP A 345 -22.06 12.40 18.31
CA ASP A 345 -23.14 11.95 17.41
C ASP A 345 -23.33 10.42 17.42
N ARG A 346 -22.32 9.66 17.88
CA ARG A 346 -22.33 8.20 18.02
C ARG A 346 -22.63 7.72 19.45
N GLY A 347 -22.95 8.64 20.36
CA GLY A 347 -23.29 8.33 21.74
C GLY A 347 -22.09 7.91 22.61
N VAL A 348 -20.86 8.27 22.23
CA VAL A 348 -19.66 7.96 23.02
C VAL A 348 -19.66 8.76 24.34
N GLY A 349 -20.05 10.03 24.30
CA GLY A 349 -20.14 10.88 25.49
C GLY A 349 -20.45 12.32 25.15
N ASP A 350 -20.67 13.13 26.18
CA ASP A 350 -20.93 14.56 26.04
C ASP A 350 -19.64 15.34 25.74
N GLU A 351 -19.74 16.39 24.91
CA GLU A 351 -18.58 17.17 24.44
C GLU A 351 -17.69 17.68 25.59
N ALA A 352 -18.30 18.16 26.69
CA ALA A 352 -17.59 18.76 27.82
C ALA A 352 -16.67 17.77 28.57
N GLU A 353 -17.05 16.50 28.63
CA GLU A 353 -16.25 15.43 29.24
C GLU A 353 -15.27 14.82 28.22
N LEU A 354 -15.72 14.65 26.97
CA LEU A 354 -14.99 13.93 25.94
C LEU A 354 -13.77 14.70 25.41
N ARG A 355 -13.87 16.03 25.27
CA ARG A 355 -12.79 16.87 24.79
C ARG A 355 -11.51 16.76 25.64
N PRO A 356 -11.52 17.05 26.96
CA PRO A 356 -10.31 16.98 27.77
C PRO A 356 -9.76 15.55 27.86
N PHE A 357 -10.62 14.53 27.86
CA PHE A 357 -10.19 13.13 27.81
C PHE A 357 -9.41 12.81 26.53
N LEU A 358 -10.00 13.11 25.37
CA LEU A 358 -9.37 12.79 24.08
C LEU A 358 -8.08 13.59 23.87
N GLU A 359 -8.04 14.85 24.30
CA GLU A 359 -6.81 15.66 24.27
C GLU A 359 -5.71 15.04 25.15
N GLY A 360 -6.03 14.64 26.39
CA GLY A 360 -5.09 13.96 27.28
C GLY A 360 -4.57 12.64 26.71
N SER A 361 -5.42 11.82 26.11
CA SER A 361 -5.00 10.56 25.46
C SER A 361 -4.10 10.80 24.23
N LEU A 362 -4.37 11.85 23.45
CA LEU A 362 -3.51 12.25 22.33
C LEU A 362 -2.14 12.73 22.82
N GLU A 363 -2.08 13.52 23.90
CA GLU A 363 -0.81 13.97 24.49
C GLU A 363 0.00 12.81 25.09
N ALA A 364 -0.68 11.81 25.65
CA ALA A 364 -0.05 10.60 26.20
C ALA A 364 0.44 9.62 25.11
N GLY A 365 0.06 9.80 23.85
CA GLY A 365 0.42 8.89 22.76
C GLY A 365 -0.34 7.56 22.79
N GLU A 366 -1.51 7.53 23.43
CA GLU A 366 -2.30 6.32 23.65
C GLU A 366 -3.33 6.06 22.54
N CYS A 367 -3.47 6.94 21.55
CA CYS A 367 -4.49 6.79 20.52
C CYS A 367 -3.99 5.99 19.30
N LEU A 368 -4.90 5.16 18.78
CA LEU A 368 -4.83 4.59 17.44
C LEU A 368 -5.86 5.30 16.56
N LEU A 369 -5.40 6.25 15.76
CA LEU A 369 -6.24 7.01 14.84
C LEU A 369 -6.31 6.33 13.49
N LEU A 370 -7.53 5.98 13.09
CA LEU A 370 -7.83 5.24 11.88
C LEU A 370 -8.65 6.16 10.96
N LEU A 371 -7.98 6.80 10.03
CA LEU A 371 -8.58 7.79 9.11
C LEU A 371 -8.93 7.10 7.79
N ASP A 372 -10.22 6.79 7.60
CA ASP A 372 -10.69 6.05 6.42
C ASP A 372 -11.08 6.99 5.27
N GLY A 373 -10.50 6.79 4.09
CA GLY A 373 -10.95 7.37 2.83
C GLY A 373 -10.45 8.79 2.54
N LEU A 374 -9.13 9.02 2.48
CA LEU A 374 -8.60 10.31 2.00
C LEU A 374 -9.07 10.66 0.58
N ASP A 375 -9.37 9.67 -0.24
CA ASP A 375 -9.86 9.84 -1.61
C ASP A 375 -11.31 10.36 -1.68
N GLU A 376 -12.04 10.38 -0.57
CA GLU A 376 -13.45 10.79 -0.51
C GLU A 376 -13.67 12.32 -0.48
N ILE A 377 -12.58 13.13 -0.49
CA ILE A 377 -12.66 14.60 -0.46
C ILE A 377 -12.65 15.22 -1.87
N GLN A 378 -13.49 16.23 -2.10
CA GLN A 378 -13.55 17.02 -3.34
C GLN A 378 -12.22 17.72 -3.65
N SER A 379 -11.84 17.83 -4.92
CA SER A 379 -10.56 18.42 -5.37
C SER A 379 -10.30 19.82 -4.82
N GLU A 380 -11.33 20.67 -4.73
CA GLU A 380 -11.24 22.07 -4.30
C GLU A 380 -10.96 22.22 -2.79
N GLU A 381 -11.57 21.37 -1.95
CA GLU A 381 -11.38 21.39 -0.49
C GLU A 381 -10.24 20.47 -0.03
N ARG A 382 -9.84 19.50 -0.86
CA ARG A 382 -8.87 18.44 -0.54
C ARG A 382 -7.59 18.99 0.07
N SER A 383 -6.92 19.93 -0.60
CA SER A 383 -5.66 20.47 -0.09
C SER A 383 -5.82 21.16 1.28
N GLY A 384 -6.97 21.79 1.52
CA GLY A 384 -7.28 22.40 2.81
C GLY A 384 -7.50 21.37 3.91
N VAL A 385 -8.22 20.27 3.63
CA VAL A 385 -8.49 19.19 4.60
C VAL A 385 -7.24 18.37 4.88
N LEU A 386 -6.44 18.04 3.85
CA LEU A 386 -5.18 17.32 4.04
C LEU A 386 -4.24 18.09 4.96
N ARG A 387 -3.98 19.38 4.70
CA ARG A 387 -3.13 20.21 5.57
C ARG A 387 -3.65 20.29 7.01
N TRP A 388 -4.97 20.34 7.18
CA TRP A 388 -5.61 20.38 8.49
C TRP A 388 -5.39 19.09 9.29
N LEU A 389 -5.50 17.93 8.63
CA LEU A 389 -5.20 16.62 9.23
C LEU A 389 -3.69 16.42 9.46
N GLU A 390 -2.85 16.75 8.48
CA GLU A 390 -1.38 16.65 8.59
C GLU A 390 -0.86 17.49 9.77
N SER A 391 -1.36 18.72 9.93
CA SER A 391 -1.00 19.59 11.06
C SER A 391 -1.39 18.98 12.41
N PHE A 392 -2.53 18.29 12.46
CA PHE A 392 -2.98 17.60 13.66
C PHE A 392 -2.12 16.36 13.97
N CYS A 393 -1.80 15.54 12.97
CA CYS A 393 -0.92 14.40 13.13
C CYS A 393 0.49 14.84 13.59
N ALA A 394 1.02 15.92 13.00
CA ALA A 394 2.31 16.51 13.36
C ALA A 394 2.33 17.08 14.80
N ARG A 395 1.19 17.53 15.33
CA ARG A 395 1.07 18.01 16.71
C ARG A 395 1.15 16.87 17.73
N TYR A 396 0.71 15.67 17.37
CA TYR A 396 0.63 14.52 18.28
C TYR A 396 1.39 13.29 17.75
N PRO A 397 2.71 13.40 17.49
CA PRO A 397 3.48 12.41 16.74
C PRO A 397 3.68 11.07 17.47
N SER A 398 3.46 11.04 18.79
CA SER A 398 3.57 9.82 19.59
C SER A 398 2.41 8.84 19.39
N ASN A 399 1.31 9.24 18.74
CA ASN A 399 0.17 8.34 18.50
C ASN A 399 0.41 7.42 17.30
N ARG A 400 -0.44 6.39 17.19
CA ARG A 400 -0.49 5.54 16.01
C ARG A 400 -1.49 6.11 14.99
N PHE A 401 -1.07 6.19 13.74
CA PHE A 401 -1.90 6.67 12.63
C PHE A 401 -1.96 5.60 11.54
N VAL A 402 -3.17 5.23 11.12
CA VAL A 402 -3.38 4.41 9.92
C VAL A 402 -4.39 5.13 9.05
N VAL A 403 -3.96 5.50 7.86
CA VAL A 403 -4.74 6.35 6.96
C VAL A 403 -4.97 5.59 5.66
N SER A 404 -6.21 5.49 5.20
CA SER A 404 -6.52 4.75 3.98
C SER A 404 -6.74 5.69 2.78
N ALA A 405 -6.27 5.29 1.61
CA ALA A 405 -6.53 6.00 0.35
C ALA A 405 -6.56 5.03 -0.84
N ARG A 406 -7.15 5.44 -1.96
CA ARG A 406 -6.93 4.77 -3.25
C ARG A 406 -5.55 5.09 -3.80
N ARG A 407 -4.98 4.14 -4.55
CA ARG A 407 -3.71 4.39 -5.25
C ARG A 407 -3.87 5.42 -6.37
N VAL A 408 -4.90 5.25 -7.20
CA VAL A 408 -5.22 6.19 -8.28
C VAL A 408 -5.69 7.52 -7.68
N GLY A 409 -5.07 8.63 -8.10
CA GLY A 409 -5.42 9.97 -7.63
C GLY A 409 -4.87 10.34 -6.25
N TYR A 410 -3.99 9.51 -5.68
CA TYR A 410 -3.25 9.86 -4.46
C TYR A 410 -1.97 10.62 -4.80
N SER A 411 -1.76 11.75 -4.12
CA SER A 411 -0.66 12.67 -4.36
C SER A 411 0.32 12.77 -3.18
N GLY A 412 0.12 11.99 -2.12
CA GLY A 412 0.88 12.05 -0.86
C GLY A 412 0.03 12.55 0.32
N PHE A 413 0.40 12.11 1.52
CA PHE A 413 -0.16 12.54 2.80
C PHE A 413 0.91 12.48 3.88
N ALA A 414 1.25 13.62 4.46
CA ALA A 414 2.37 13.72 5.39
C ALA A 414 2.00 13.21 6.79
N LEU A 415 2.63 12.10 7.19
CA LEU A 415 2.54 11.54 8.53
C LEU A 415 3.90 11.60 9.25
N PRO A 416 3.93 11.76 10.59
CA PRO A 416 5.18 11.69 11.37
C PRO A 416 5.85 10.33 11.23
N GLU A 417 7.06 10.29 10.67
CA GLU A 417 7.79 9.04 10.36
C GLU A 417 6.94 8.02 9.58
N GLY A 418 6.03 8.53 8.73
CA GLY A 418 5.05 7.74 8.01
C GLY A 418 5.66 6.89 6.90
N VAL A 419 5.06 5.72 6.69
CA VAL A 419 5.39 4.84 5.55
C VAL A 419 4.15 4.60 4.71
N GLU A 420 4.31 4.68 3.40
CA GLU A 420 3.28 4.31 2.43
C GLU A 420 3.38 2.82 2.11
N VAL A 421 2.24 2.14 2.21
CA VAL A 421 2.13 0.70 1.97
C VAL A 421 0.96 0.44 1.05
N GLU A 422 1.10 -0.51 0.14
CA GLU A 422 0.03 -0.95 -0.75
C GLU A 422 -0.42 -2.34 -0.33
N LEU A 423 -1.72 -2.51 -0.07
CA LEU A 423 -2.31 -3.82 0.21
C LEU A 423 -2.19 -4.72 -1.02
N GLY A 424 -1.64 -5.92 -0.82
CA GLY A 424 -1.69 -6.99 -1.81
C GLY A 424 -3.08 -7.61 -1.90
N GLY A 425 -3.33 -8.33 -3.00
CA GLY A 425 -4.46 -9.25 -3.06
C GLY A 425 -4.26 -10.46 -2.13
N PHE A 426 -5.31 -11.22 -1.88
CA PHE A 426 -5.19 -12.50 -1.20
C PHE A 426 -4.33 -13.48 -2.00
N GLU A 427 -3.37 -14.08 -1.33
CA GLU A 427 -2.67 -15.26 -1.80
C GLU A 427 -3.54 -16.51 -1.67
N ASP A 428 -3.18 -17.57 -2.39
CA ASP A 428 -3.99 -18.79 -2.51
C ASP A 428 -4.36 -19.40 -1.13
N GLU A 429 -3.46 -19.31 -0.14
CA GLU A 429 -3.73 -19.77 1.23
C GLU A 429 -4.69 -18.83 1.99
N GLN A 430 -4.59 -17.51 1.78
CA GLN A 430 -5.54 -16.55 2.35
C GLN A 430 -6.95 -16.75 1.75
N ILE A 431 -7.05 -17.08 0.46
CA ILE A 431 -8.32 -17.46 -0.19
C ILE A 431 -8.91 -18.71 0.50
N ARG A 432 -8.11 -19.77 0.69
CA ARG A 432 -8.55 -21.00 1.37
C ARG A 432 -9.05 -20.74 2.78
N ARG A 433 -8.30 -19.96 3.56
CA ARG A 433 -8.67 -19.57 4.93
C ARG A 433 -9.95 -18.75 4.94
N TYR A 434 -10.07 -17.75 4.06
CA TYR A 434 -11.26 -16.92 3.95
C TYR A 434 -12.49 -17.75 3.63
N VAL A 435 -12.43 -18.62 2.61
CA VAL A 435 -13.56 -19.46 2.18
C VAL A 435 -14.04 -20.36 3.32
N ARG A 436 -13.12 -21.01 4.05
CA ARG A 436 -13.46 -21.86 5.20
C ARG A 436 -14.11 -21.05 6.32
N ALA A 437 -13.49 -19.93 6.69
CA ALA A 437 -13.97 -19.03 7.73
C ALA A 437 -15.37 -18.46 7.41
N PHE A 438 -15.53 -17.92 6.19
CA PHE A 438 -16.79 -17.40 5.66
C PHE A 438 -17.90 -18.45 5.65
N THR A 439 -17.60 -19.67 5.19
CA THR A 439 -18.60 -20.73 5.08
C THR A 439 -19.06 -21.21 6.46
N ARG A 440 -18.14 -21.35 7.42
CA ARG A 440 -18.46 -21.67 8.82
C ARG A 440 -19.33 -20.58 9.45
N ALA A 441 -18.93 -19.32 9.33
CA ALA A 441 -19.68 -18.18 9.84
C ALA A 441 -21.08 -18.07 9.21
N CYS A 442 -21.21 -18.31 7.90
CA CYS A 442 -22.51 -18.35 7.23
C CYS A 442 -23.41 -19.47 7.75
N ARG A 443 -22.89 -20.69 7.94
CA ARG A 443 -23.68 -21.80 8.48
C ARG A 443 -24.09 -21.56 9.92
N GLN A 444 -23.20 -21.03 10.76
CA GLN A 444 -23.56 -20.63 12.12
C GLN A 444 -24.67 -19.57 12.12
N TRP A 445 -24.59 -18.58 11.23
CA TRP A 445 -25.62 -17.57 11.08
C TRP A 445 -26.97 -18.17 10.63
N GLU A 446 -26.96 -19.13 9.72
CA GLU A 446 -28.17 -19.84 9.26
C GLU A 446 -28.76 -20.78 10.33
N ASN A 447 -27.92 -21.44 11.12
CA ASN A 447 -28.34 -22.41 12.13
C ASN A 447 -28.54 -21.82 13.53
N GLU A 448 -28.74 -20.50 13.65
CA GLU A 448 -28.99 -19.80 14.92
C GLU A 448 -27.88 -20.04 15.97
N GLY A 449 -26.63 -20.13 15.50
CA GLY A 449 -25.45 -20.37 16.32
C GLY A 449 -25.12 -21.84 16.54
N VAL A 450 -25.94 -22.80 16.06
CA VAL A 450 -25.62 -24.23 16.14
C VAL A 450 -24.50 -24.56 15.14
N PRO A 451 -23.33 -25.07 15.59
CA PRO A 451 -22.23 -25.41 14.70
C PRO A 451 -22.59 -26.59 13.78
N ASP A 452 -22.27 -26.44 12.49
CA ASP A 452 -22.31 -27.52 11.49
C ASP A 452 -20.99 -27.50 10.70
N GLU A 453 -19.93 -27.95 11.36
CA GLU A 453 -18.57 -27.93 10.81
C GLU A 453 -18.43 -28.84 9.59
N ALA A 454 -19.02 -30.04 9.65
CA ALA A 454 -18.95 -31.00 8.55
C ALA A 454 -19.62 -30.46 7.28
N GLY A 455 -20.80 -29.84 7.41
CA GLY A 455 -21.46 -29.18 6.29
C GLY A 455 -20.69 -27.95 5.79
N ALA A 456 -20.07 -27.20 6.69
CA ALA A 456 -19.27 -26.02 6.34
C ALA A 456 -18.02 -26.40 5.54
N ASP A 457 -17.31 -27.45 5.97
CA ASP A 457 -16.09 -27.91 5.30
C ASP A 457 -16.43 -28.48 3.91
N GLN A 458 -17.53 -29.21 3.76
CA GLN A 458 -17.99 -29.70 2.44
C GLN A 458 -18.35 -28.56 1.47
N ASP A 459 -19.05 -27.53 1.96
CA ASP A 459 -19.38 -26.35 1.14
C ASP A 459 -18.13 -25.56 0.74
N ALA A 460 -17.17 -25.43 1.68
CA ALA A 460 -15.92 -24.74 1.45
C ALA A 460 -15.07 -25.46 0.39
N GLU A 461 -14.91 -26.77 0.48
CA GLU A 461 -14.12 -27.54 -0.50
C GLU A 461 -14.75 -27.46 -1.90
N ARG A 462 -16.08 -27.54 -2.04
CA ARG A 462 -16.76 -27.36 -3.34
C ARG A 462 -16.50 -25.98 -3.96
N LEU A 463 -16.55 -24.93 -3.15
CA LEU A 463 -16.24 -23.57 -3.62
C LEU A 463 -14.76 -23.45 -4.01
N LEU A 464 -13.85 -24.01 -3.22
CA LEU A 464 -12.42 -24.00 -3.53
C LEU A 464 -12.11 -24.77 -4.81
N GLU A 465 -12.67 -25.96 -4.99
CA GLU A 465 -12.55 -26.72 -6.25
C GLU A 465 -13.02 -25.89 -7.45
N ALA A 466 -14.17 -25.20 -7.34
CA ALA A 466 -14.68 -24.36 -8.41
C ALA A 466 -13.81 -23.11 -8.69
N LEU A 467 -13.30 -22.45 -7.65
CA LEU A 467 -12.43 -21.27 -7.78
C LEU A 467 -11.09 -21.64 -8.41
N PHE A 468 -10.45 -22.71 -7.94
CA PHE A 468 -9.11 -23.12 -8.39
C PHE A 468 -9.14 -23.88 -9.72
N ALA A 469 -10.30 -24.37 -10.18
CA ALA A 469 -10.47 -24.91 -11.52
C ALA A 469 -10.40 -23.84 -12.63
N SER A 470 -10.53 -22.55 -12.30
CA SER A 470 -10.45 -21.44 -13.24
C SER A 470 -9.42 -20.41 -12.78
N SER A 471 -8.30 -20.31 -13.51
CA SER A 471 -7.27 -19.30 -13.25
C SER A 471 -7.83 -17.87 -13.20
N ARG A 472 -8.80 -17.56 -14.06
CA ARG A 472 -9.52 -16.28 -14.09
C ARG A 472 -10.33 -16.00 -12.83
N LEU A 473 -11.08 -16.99 -12.33
CA LEU A 473 -11.86 -16.82 -11.09
C LEU A 473 -10.96 -16.76 -9.86
N ARG A 474 -9.88 -17.56 -9.84
CA ARG A 474 -8.86 -17.49 -8.80
C ARG A 474 -8.22 -16.10 -8.75
N GLU A 475 -7.89 -15.51 -9.89
CA GLU A 475 -7.34 -14.16 -9.94
C GLU A 475 -8.35 -13.12 -9.43
N LEU A 476 -9.62 -13.24 -9.83
CA LEU A 476 -10.69 -12.38 -9.32
C LEU A 476 -10.85 -12.51 -7.80
N ALA A 477 -10.70 -13.73 -7.27
CA ALA A 477 -10.75 -14.04 -5.84
C ALA A 477 -9.55 -13.51 -5.03
N ARG A 478 -8.49 -13.01 -5.68
CA ARG A 478 -7.44 -12.25 -4.97
C ARG A 478 -7.98 -10.94 -4.41
N ASN A 479 -9.03 -10.35 -5.00
CA ASN A 479 -9.70 -9.19 -4.41
C ASN A 479 -10.71 -9.64 -3.33
N PRO A 480 -10.57 -9.22 -2.06
CA PRO A 480 -11.43 -9.68 -0.96
C PRO A 480 -12.92 -9.43 -1.18
N PHE A 481 -13.27 -8.28 -1.76
CA PHE A 481 -14.66 -7.98 -2.10
C PHE A 481 -15.21 -8.97 -3.12
N LEU A 482 -14.49 -9.21 -4.21
CA LEU A 482 -14.92 -10.14 -5.26
C LEU A 482 -14.95 -11.59 -4.81
N LEU A 483 -14.01 -12.03 -3.97
CA LEU A 483 -14.07 -13.35 -3.35
C LEU A 483 -15.35 -13.53 -2.54
N SER A 484 -15.73 -12.52 -1.75
CA SER A 484 -16.98 -12.59 -0.99
C SER A 484 -18.21 -12.66 -1.89
N SER A 485 -18.22 -11.91 -3.00
CA SER A 485 -19.30 -11.96 -3.99
C SER A 485 -19.39 -13.32 -4.68
N LEU A 486 -18.25 -13.90 -5.11
CA LEU A 486 -18.20 -15.23 -5.72
C LEU A 486 -18.68 -16.31 -4.73
N ALA A 487 -18.31 -16.21 -3.45
CA ALA A 487 -18.77 -17.12 -2.42
C ALA A 487 -20.30 -17.06 -2.23
N LEU A 488 -20.89 -15.86 -2.23
CA LEU A 488 -22.34 -15.67 -2.18
C LEU A 488 -23.04 -16.24 -3.42
N ILE A 489 -22.50 -15.98 -4.62
CA ILE A 489 -23.04 -16.51 -5.89
C ILE A 489 -23.02 -18.04 -5.87
N HIS A 490 -21.90 -18.66 -5.50
CA HIS A 490 -21.79 -20.10 -5.42
C HIS A 490 -22.77 -20.69 -4.39
N ARG A 491 -22.95 -20.02 -3.24
CA ARG A 491 -23.91 -20.45 -2.23
C ARG A 491 -25.36 -20.37 -2.72
N ALA A 492 -25.69 -19.36 -3.52
CA ALA A 492 -27.04 -19.15 -4.06
C ALA A 492 -27.35 -20.03 -5.28
N GLU A 493 -26.42 -20.15 -6.24
CA GLU A 493 -26.64 -20.84 -7.53
C GLU A 493 -26.05 -22.25 -7.61
N GLY A 494 -25.17 -22.63 -6.67
CA GLY A 494 -24.46 -23.91 -6.68
C GLY A 494 -23.36 -24.03 -7.73
N ARG A 495 -23.07 -22.96 -8.49
CA ARG A 495 -22.01 -22.90 -9.51
C ARG A 495 -21.45 -21.49 -9.63
N LEU A 496 -20.20 -21.37 -10.09
CA LEU A 496 -19.58 -20.08 -10.38
C LEU A 496 -19.76 -19.65 -11.85
N PRO A 497 -19.81 -18.34 -12.14
CA PRO A 497 -19.75 -17.80 -13.50
C PRO A 497 -18.39 -18.11 -14.15
N ARG A 498 -18.31 -18.17 -15.48
CA ARG A 498 -17.03 -18.43 -16.20
C ARG A 498 -16.25 -17.14 -16.50
N HIS A 499 -16.96 -16.03 -16.67
CA HIS A 499 -16.37 -14.74 -17.06
C HIS A 499 -16.70 -13.67 -16.01
N ARG A 500 -15.77 -12.73 -15.78
CA ARG A 500 -15.95 -11.65 -14.78
C ARG A 500 -17.21 -10.83 -15.02
N VAL A 501 -17.54 -10.54 -16.28
CA VAL A 501 -18.76 -9.80 -16.63
C VAL A 501 -20.04 -10.53 -16.22
N GLN A 502 -20.05 -11.87 -16.23
CA GLN A 502 -21.19 -12.65 -15.72
C GLN A 502 -21.29 -12.55 -14.20
N ALA A 503 -20.15 -12.54 -13.49
CA ALA A 503 -20.15 -12.34 -12.04
C ALA A 503 -20.72 -10.96 -11.66
N TYR A 504 -20.27 -9.91 -12.36
CA TYR A 504 -20.79 -8.56 -12.17
C TYR A 504 -22.26 -8.45 -12.53
N GLU A 505 -22.70 -9.08 -13.61
CA GLU A 505 -24.09 -9.08 -14.04
C GLU A 505 -25.01 -9.78 -13.04
N ILE A 506 -24.60 -10.96 -12.54
CA ILE A 506 -25.33 -11.69 -11.51
C ILE A 506 -25.45 -10.83 -10.24
N PHE A 507 -24.35 -10.24 -9.77
CA PHE A 507 -24.37 -9.42 -8.56
C PHE A 507 -25.21 -8.14 -8.74
N ALA A 508 -25.02 -7.41 -9.84
CA ALA A 508 -25.77 -6.19 -10.14
C ALA A 508 -27.28 -6.46 -10.26
N ARG A 509 -27.65 -7.56 -10.93
CA ARG A 509 -29.05 -8.02 -11.01
C ARG A 509 -29.61 -8.28 -9.63
N THR A 510 -28.93 -9.06 -8.79
CA THR A 510 -29.50 -9.45 -7.50
C THR A 510 -29.56 -8.30 -6.49
N LEU A 511 -28.63 -7.34 -6.56
CA LEU A 511 -28.79 -6.05 -5.87
C LEU A 511 -30.08 -5.33 -6.32
N CYS A 512 -30.33 -5.25 -7.62
CA CYS A 512 -31.52 -4.59 -8.17
C CYS A 512 -32.83 -5.37 -7.90
N GLU A 513 -32.80 -6.69 -7.82
CA GLU A 513 -33.97 -7.52 -7.47
C GLU A 513 -34.36 -7.34 -6.01
N THR A 514 -33.37 -7.23 -5.11
CA THR A 514 -33.58 -6.88 -3.70
C THR A 514 -34.26 -5.50 -3.58
N TRP A 515 -33.88 -4.56 -4.46
CA TRP A 515 -34.54 -3.26 -4.60
C TRP A 515 -36.00 -3.35 -5.08
N GLY A 516 -36.29 -4.21 -6.08
CA GLY A 516 -37.65 -4.52 -6.54
C GLY A 516 -38.59 -5.01 -5.45
N GLN A 517 -38.09 -5.84 -4.54
CA GLN A 517 -38.84 -6.37 -3.41
C GLN A 517 -39.09 -5.31 -2.31
N ALA A 518 -38.12 -4.43 -2.03
CA ALA A 518 -38.27 -3.35 -1.05
C ALA A 518 -39.41 -2.38 -1.42
N ARG A 519 -39.58 -2.02 -2.70
CA ARG A 519 -40.70 -1.17 -3.17
C ARG A 519 -42.08 -1.81 -2.97
N ARG A 520 -42.21 -3.14 -3.03
CA ARG A 520 -43.50 -3.85 -2.80
C ARG A 520 -44.06 -3.67 -1.39
N VAL A 521 -43.20 -3.46 -0.38
CA VAL A 521 -43.62 -3.32 1.02
C VAL A 521 -44.23 -1.93 1.29
N VAL A 522 -43.96 -0.94 0.45
CA VAL A 522 -44.39 0.46 0.66
C VAL A 522 -45.65 0.83 -0.13
N ALA A 523 -45.93 0.17 -1.26
CA ALA A 523 -47.11 0.46 -2.08
C ALA A 523 -48.36 -0.32 -1.61
N SER A 524 -48.94 0.09 -0.50
CA SER A 524 -50.31 -0.29 -0.14
C SER A 524 -51.31 0.44 -1.05
N GLY A 525 -51.64 -0.11 -2.22
CA GLY A 525 -52.87 0.28 -2.95
C GLY A 525 -52.81 0.43 -4.47
N THR A 526 -51.64 0.44 -5.11
CA THR A 526 -51.54 0.55 -6.58
C THR A 526 -50.68 -0.58 -7.12
N SER A 527 -51.17 -1.28 -8.14
CA SER A 527 -50.55 -2.49 -8.71
C SER A 527 -49.05 -2.30 -8.99
N THR A 528 -48.21 -2.86 -8.13
CA THR A 528 -46.75 -2.82 -8.24
C THR A 528 -46.33 -3.69 -9.42
N ARG A 529 -45.88 -3.05 -10.51
CA ARG A 529 -45.12 -3.76 -11.55
C ARG A 529 -43.75 -4.10 -10.97
N ASP A 530 -43.27 -5.31 -11.23
CA ASP A 530 -41.91 -5.72 -10.90
C ASP A 530 -40.92 -4.77 -11.57
N ILE A 531 -39.97 -4.23 -10.81
CA ILE A 531 -38.82 -3.54 -11.40
C ILE A 531 -38.10 -4.58 -12.23
N ARG A 532 -38.22 -4.47 -13.54
CA ARG A 532 -37.49 -5.30 -14.48
C ARG A 532 -36.08 -4.73 -14.56
N TYR A 533 -35.11 -5.51 -14.08
CA TYR A 533 -33.69 -5.15 -14.03
C TYR A 533 -33.21 -4.48 -15.33
N GLU A 534 -33.59 -5.05 -16.47
CA GLU A 534 -33.21 -4.59 -17.81
C GLU A 534 -33.96 -3.33 -18.27
N GLU A 535 -35.24 -3.19 -17.90
CA GLU A 535 -36.12 -2.14 -18.43
C GLU A 535 -36.17 -0.88 -17.54
N GLU A 536 -35.89 -1.02 -16.25
CA GLU A 536 -36.03 0.06 -15.26
C GLU A 536 -34.73 0.32 -14.48
N ALA A 537 -34.06 -0.71 -13.95
CA ALA A 537 -32.88 -0.51 -13.11
C ALA A 537 -31.63 -0.08 -13.90
N ILE A 538 -31.24 -0.87 -14.92
CA ILE A 538 -30.11 -0.58 -15.80
C ILE A 538 -30.19 0.84 -16.37
N PRO A 539 -31.34 1.29 -16.91
CA PRO A 539 -31.34 2.57 -17.60
C PRO A 539 -31.34 3.79 -16.64
N ILE A 540 -31.83 3.65 -15.41
CA ILE A 540 -31.77 4.69 -14.36
C ILE A 540 -30.37 4.73 -13.73
N LEU A 541 -29.87 3.57 -13.30
CA LEU A 541 -28.55 3.46 -12.67
C LEU A 541 -27.42 3.70 -13.67
N GLY A 542 -27.61 3.33 -14.93
CA GLY A 542 -26.66 3.55 -16.01
C GLY A 542 -26.48 5.04 -16.32
N GLU A 543 -27.56 5.81 -16.32
CA GLU A 543 -27.48 7.27 -16.45
C GLU A 543 -26.73 7.88 -15.26
N LEU A 544 -27.09 7.51 -14.03
CA LEU A 544 -26.35 7.97 -12.83
C LEU A 544 -24.87 7.60 -12.90
N ALA A 545 -24.55 6.37 -13.29
CA ALA A 545 -23.19 5.88 -13.40
C ALA A 545 -22.38 6.64 -14.45
N LEU A 546 -22.96 6.86 -15.63
CA LEU A 546 -22.34 7.65 -16.70
C LEU A 546 -22.07 9.09 -16.24
N ARG A 547 -23.05 9.75 -15.63
CA ARG A 547 -22.91 11.11 -15.12
C ARG A 547 -21.88 11.21 -14.00
N LEU A 548 -21.83 10.24 -13.09
CA LEU A 548 -20.74 10.15 -12.10
C LEU A 548 -19.38 9.91 -12.78
N HIS A 549 -19.33 9.10 -13.83
CA HIS A 549 -18.08 8.75 -14.51
C HIS A 549 -17.48 9.95 -15.25
N LEU A 550 -18.33 10.78 -15.85
CA LEU A 550 -17.97 12.00 -16.56
C LEU A 550 -17.68 13.17 -15.61
N ASP A 551 -18.63 13.47 -14.72
CA ASP A 551 -18.64 14.74 -13.98
C ASP A 551 -17.87 14.65 -12.64
N TRP A 552 -17.64 13.44 -12.11
CA TRP A 552 -17.08 13.22 -10.77
C TRP A 552 -15.91 12.22 -10.78
N PRO A 553 -14.65 12.69 -10.95
CA PRO A 553 -13.47 11.83 -11.04
C PRO A 553 -13.29 10.85 -9.88
N THR A 554 -13.72 11.20 -8.67
CA THR A 554 -13.66 10.35 -7.46
C THR A 554 -14.76 9.28 -7.41
N GLY A 555 -15.79 9.37 -8.26
CA GLY A 555 -16.96 8.48 -8.26
C GLY A 555 -17.98 8.77 -7.16
N VAL A 556 -17.89 9.96 -6.53
CA VAL A 556 -18.76 10.40 -5.43
C VAL A 556 -19.29 11.79 -5.76
N ALA A 557 -20.58 12.01 -5.56
CA ALA A 557 -21.25 13.28 -5.84
C ALA A 557 -22.22 13.71 -4.72
N PRO A 558 -22.56 15.01 -4.62
CA PRO A 558 -23.55 15.49 -3.66
C PRO A 558 -24.92 14.85 -3.84
N GLU A 559 -25.64 14.66 -2.73
CA GLU A 559 -26.99 14.10 -2.69
C GLU A 559 -27.94 14.79 -3.65
N ASP A 560 -27.92 16.13 -3.70
CA ASP A 560 -28.76 16.90 -4.63
C ASP A 560 -28.47 16.58 -6.10
N PHE A 561 -27.21 16.31 -6.45
CA PHE A 561 -26.85 15.88 -7.80
C PHE A 561 -27.43 14.50 -8.09
N VAL A 562 -27.24 13.54 -7.19
CA VAL A 562 -27.74 12.17 -7.34
C VAL A 562 -29.26 12.16 -7.46
N ILE A 563 -29.97 12.89 -6.61
CA ILE A 563 -31.44 13.02 -6.66
C ILE A 563 -31.89 13.63 -7.99
N ARG A 564 -31.23 14.69 -8.47
CA ARG A 564 -31.59 15.32 -9.76
C ARG A 564 -31.44 14.35 -10.92
N VAL A 565 -30.32 13.64 -11.02
CA VAL A 565 -30.06 12.70 -12.12
C VAL A 565 -31.06 11.54 -12.07
N LEU A 566 -31.29 10.96 -10.89
CA LEU A 566 -32.30 9.92 -10.71
C LEU A 566 -33.71 10.40 -11.05
N SER A 567 -34.10 11.58 -10.57
CA SER A 567 -35.42 12.17 -10.83
C SER A 567 -35.64 12.40 -12.32
N GLN A 568 -34.64 12.97 -13.01
CA GLN A 568 -34.72 13.18 -14.45
C GLN A 568 -34.87 11.86 -15.21
N SER A 569 -34.04 10.85 -14.88
CA SER A 569 -34.15 9.55 -15.55
C SER A 569 -35.46 8.82 -15.23
N ILE A 570 -36.01 8.97 -14.03
CA ILE A 570 -37.33 8.42 -13.65
C ILE A 570 -38.43 9.12 -14.47
N GLN A 571 -38.38 10.45 -14.57
CA GLN A 571 -39.35 11.23 -15.31
C GLN A 571 -39.37 10.85 -16.80
N GLU A 572 -38.21 10.80 -17.44
CA GLU A 572 -38.09 10.52 -18.88
C GLU A 572 -38.57 9.11 -19.24
N ARG A 573 -38.40 8.13 -18.35
CA ARG A 573 -38.66 6.71 -18.64
C ARG A 573 -40.03 6.22 -18.15
N ILE A 574 -40.46 6.67 -16.98
CA ILE A 574 -41.71 6.22 -16.35
C ILE A 574 -42.86 7.19 -16.66
N GLY A 575 -42.56 8.44 -17.03
CA GLY A 575 -43.58 9.43 -17.44
C GLY A 575 -44.40 9.97 -16.27
N VAL A 576 -43.77 10.14 -15.09
CA VAL A 576 -44.40 10.69 -13.87
C VAL A 576 -44.18 12.20 -13.75
N GLU A 577 -45.00 12.86 -12.93
CA GLU A 577 -44.85 14.29 -12.63
C GLU A 577 -43.52 14.59 -11.91
N PRO A 578 -42.89 15.76 -12.10
CA PRO A 578 -41.59 16.10 -11.52
C PRO A 578 -41.50 15.88 -10.01
N SER A 579 -42.55 16.26 -9.27
CA SER A 579 -42.60 16.09 -7.81
C SER A 579 -42.68 14.63 -7.36
N GLU A 580 -43.27 13.76 -8.19
CA GLU A 580 -43.34 12.32 -7.91
C GLU A 580 -42.01 11.64 -8.25
N ALA A 581 -41.35 12.07 -9.33
CA ALA A 581 -40.01 11.64 -9.70
C ALA A 581 -38.98 11.97 -8.61
N GLU A 582 -39.01 13.20 -8.09
CA GLU A 582 -38.09 13.63 -7.03
C GLU A 582 -38.33 12.85 -5.73
N ARG A 583 -39.59 12.64 -5.33
CA ARG A 583 -39.93 11.81 -4.17
C ARG A 583 -39.41 10.39 -4.35
N SER A 584 -39.63 9.80 -5.52
CA SER A 584 -39.16 8.45 -5.85
C SER A 584 -37.63 8.37 -5.84
N ALA A 585 -36.93 9.39 -6.33
CA ALA A 585 -35.46 9.47 -6.30
C ALA A 585 -34.91 9.58 -4.86
N ARG A 586 -35.55 10.37 -3.99
CA ARG A 586 -35.18 10.48 -2.57
C ARG A 586 -35.41 9.17 -1.82
N GLU A 587 -36.58 8.56 -2.00
CA GLU A 587 -36.89 7.24 -1.43
C GLU A 587 -35.95 6.16 -1.96
N PHE A 588 -35.59 6.24 -3.25
CA PHE A 588 -34.60 5.36 -3.85
C PHE A 588 -33.26 5.48 -3.16
N LEU A 589 -32.75 6.70 -3.02
CA LEU A 589 -31.42 6.95 -2.46
C LEU A 589 -31.33 6.49 -0.99
N ASP A 590 -32.36 6.79 -0.18
CA ASP A 590 -32.42 6.36 1.24
C ASP A 590 -32.34 4.83 1.35
N ARG A 591 -33.08 4.11 0.51
CA ARG A 591 -33.11 2.64 0.53
C ARG A 591 -31.89 2.00 -0.12
N ALA A 592 -31.37 2.61 -1.19
CA ALA A 592 -30.12 2.20 -1.80
C ALA A 592 -28.96 2.29 -0.80
N GLY A 593 -28.94 3.29 0.09
CA GLY A 593 -27.96 3.41 1.17
C GLY A 593 -28.18 2.47 2.36
N ARG A 594 -29.44 2.28 2.79
CA ARG A 594 -29.76 1.56 4.04
C ARG A 594 -30.01 0.06 3.88
N GLU A 595 -30.63 -0.35 2.77
CA GLU A 595 -31.15 -1.72 2.59
C GLU A 595 -30.37 -2.49 1.51
N VAL A 596 -30.10 -1.86 0.35
CA VAL A 596 -29.54 -2.54 -0.84
C VAL A 596 -28.04 -2.34 -0.99
N GLN A 597 -27.47 -1.30 -0.38
CA GLN A 597 -26.04 -0.93 -0.43
C GLN A 597 -25.43 -0.85 -1.84
N ILE A 598 -26.23 -0.60 -2.89
CA ILE A 598 -25.72 -0.38 -4.26
C ILE A 598 -25.09 1.01 -4.41
N LEU A 599 -25.65 1.99 -3.70
CA LEU A 599 -25.08 3.31 -3.49
C LEU A 599 -24.78 3.46 -2.00
N LEU A 600 -23.63 4.04 -1.67
CA LEU A 600 -23.22 4.30 -0.30
C LEU A 600 -22.98 5.78 -0.09
N GLU A 601 -23.35 6.25 1.10
CA GLU A 601 -23.01 7.57 1.58
C GLU A 601 -21.53 7.59 2.02
N ARG A 602 -20.69 8.36 1.32
CA ARG A 602 -19.22 8.45 1.43
C ARG A 602 -18.82 9.77 2.09
N GLY A 603 -19.25 9.96 3.34
CA GLY A 603 -19.31 11.28 3.99
C GLY A 603 -20.69 11.90 3.81
N ALA A 604 -21.14 12.80 4.70
CA ALA A 604 -22.57 13.08 4.70
C ALA A 604 -23.07 13.95 3.55
N GLY A 605 -24.18 13.52 2.96
CA GLY A 605 -24.74 14.07 1.73
C GLY A 605 -23.86 13.84 0.50
N GLN A 606 -22.91 12.89 0.55
CA GLN A 606 -22.05 12.50 -0.57
C GLN A 606 -22.30 11.04 -0.91
N TRP A 607 -22.59 10.74 -2.17
CA TRP A 607 -23.09 9.44 -2.59
C TRP A 607 -22.31 8.92 -3.80
N GLY A 608 -22.00 7.62 -3.79
CA GLY A 608 -21.35 6.95 -4.91
C GLY A 608 -21.71 5.47 -4.93
N PHE A 609 -21.31 4.75 -5.98
CA PHE A 609 -21.53 3.30 -6.04
C PHE A 609 -20.74 2.56 -4.95
N LEU A 610 -21.25 1.41 -4.52
CA LEU A 610 -20.60 0.50 -3.57
C LEU A 610 -19.13 0.27 -3.91
N HIS A 611 -18.88 0.08 -5.21
CA HIS A 611 -17.57 -0.16 -5.80
C HIS A 611 -17.47 0.55 -7.16
N LEU A 612 -16.28 1.06 -7.50
CA LEU A 612 -16.03 1.70 -8.80
C LEU A 612 -16.41 0.78 -9.97
N THR A 613 -16.07 -0.50 -9.89
CA THR A 613 -16.44 -1.48 -10.92
C THR A 613 -17.95 -1.62 -11.15
N PHE A 614 -18.81 -1.32 -10.16
CA PHE A 614 -20.25 -1.25 -10.43
C PHE A 614 -20.62 0.01 -11.18
N GLN A 615 -20.01 1.15 -10.84
CA GLN A 615 -20.17 2.35 -11.65
C GLN A 615 -19.71 2.09 -13.09
N GLU A 616 -18.56 1.46 -13.31
CA GLU A 616 -18.05 1.13 -14.65
C GLU A 616 -18.97 0.14 -15.38
N PHE A 617 -19.46 -0.89 -14.68
CA PHE A 617 -20.43 -1.86 -15.21
C PHE A 617 -21.75 -1.18 -15.61
N PHE A 618 -22.36 -0.39 -14.73
CA PHE A 618 -23.61 0.31 -15.03
C PHE A 618 -23.42 1.37 -16.12
N THR A 619 -22.26 2.02 -16.19
CA THR A 619 -21.91 2.92 -17.31
C THR A 619 -21.92 2.13 -18.63
N ALA A 620 -21.21 1.00 -18.68
CA ALA A 620 -21.12 0.18 -19.88
C ALA A 620 -22.50 -0.36 -20.33
N VAL A 621 -23.26 -0.94 -19.41
CA VAL A 621 -24.57 -1.54 -19.71
C VAL A 621 -25.63 -0.46 -19.98
N GLY A 622 -25.55 0.69 -19.33
CA GLY A 622 -26.39 1.86 -19.61
C GLY A 622 -26.19 2.38 -21.03
N LEU A 623 -24.93 2.53 -21.46
CA LEU A 623 -24.60 2.91 -22.84
C LEU A 623 -25.07 1.87 -23.88
N LEU A 624 -24.99 0.58 -23.56
CA LEU A 624 -25.52 -0.49 -24.43
C LEU A 624 -27.05 -0.47 -24.52
N SER A 625 -27.73 -0.14 -23.41
CA SER A 625 -29.18 0.01 -23.34
C SER A 625 -29.65 1.24 -24.13
N ALA A 626 -28.88 2.33 -24.12
CA ALA A 626 -29.14 3.55 -24.88
C ALA A 626 -28.67 3.52 -26.34
N GLU A 627 -28.10 2.39 -26.80
CA GLU A 627 -27.52 2.21 -28.14
C GLU A 627 -26.41 3.23 -28.50
N SER A 628 -25.74 3.82 -27.49
CA SER A 628 -24.67 4.81 -27.64
C SER A 628 -23.27 4.29 -27.30
N PHE A 629 -23.16 3.01 -26.93
CA PHE A 629 -21.88 2.39 -26.54
C PHE A 629 -20.78 2.53 -27.59
N GLU A 630 -21.04 2.19 -28.86
CA GLU A 630 -19.99 2.22 -29.90
C GLU A 630 -19.42 3.64 -30.08
N SER A 631 -20.26 4.67 -30.13
CA SER A 631 -19.81 6.05 -30.34
C SER A 631 -18.98 6.57 -29.16
N VAL A 632 -19.45 6.37 -27.93
CA VAL A 632 -18.76 6.83 -26.71
C VAL A 632 -17.46 6.05 -26.49
N ALA A 633 -17.47 4.74 -26.76
CA ALA A 633 -16.27 3.91 -26.65
C ALA A 633 -15.17 4.31 -27.65
N PHE A 634 -15.53 4.75 -28.86
CA PHE A 634 -14.54 5.28 -29.82
C PHE A 634 -14.03 6.67 -29.46
N GLU A 635 -14.87 7.52 -28.84
CA GLU A 635 -14.46 8.84 -28.35
C GLU A 635 -13.39 8.74 -27.26
N HIS A 636 -13.54 7.77 -26.35
CA HIS A 636 -12.65 7.58 -25.21
C HIS A 636 -11.74 6.34 -25.30
N LEU A 637 -11.50 5.83 -26.51
CA LEU A 637 -10.93 4.50 -26.75
C LEU A 637 -9.59 4.23 -26.05
N PHE A 638 -8.74 5.25 -25.92
CA PHE A 638 -7.40 5.12 -25.33
C PHE A 638 -7.26 5.87 -24.00
N GLU A 639 -8.37 6.27 -23.39
CA GLU A 639 -8.37 6.88 -22.07
C GLU A 639 -8.37 5.79 -20.98
N PRO A 640 -7.38 5.75 -20.07
CA PRO A 640 -7.27 4.69 -19.06
C PRO A 640 -8.53 4.53 -18.19
N ARG A 641 -9.24 5.64 -17.92
CA ARG A 641 -10.47 5.65 -17.10
C ARG A 641 -11.62 4.88 -17.77
N TRP A 642 -11.63 4.81 -19.10
CA TRP A 642 -12.69 4.17 -19.89
C TRP A 642 -12.38 2.73 -20.28
N GLU A 643 -11.14 2.28 -20.11
CA GLU A 643 -10.72 0.94 -20.52
C GLU A 643 -11.64 -0.14 -19.92
N GLU A 644 -11.88 -0.11 -18.61
CA GLU A 644 -12.72 -1.11 -17.94
C GLU A 644 -14.20 -1.00 -18.37
N VAL A 645 -14.72 0.22 -18.60
CA VAL A 645 -16.07 0.43 -19.15
C VAL A 645 -16.20 -0.23 -20.51
N ILE A 646 -15.22 -0.04 -21.40
CA ILE A 646 -15.23 -0.61 -22.76
C ILE A 646 -15.10 -2.13 -22.69
N ARG A 647 -14.21 -2.66 -21.85
CA ARG A 647 -14.01 -4.10 -21.65
C ARG A 647 -15.26 -4.78 -21.11
N LEU A 648 -15.88 -4.23 -20.06
CA LEU A 648 -17.13 -4.74 -19.49
C LEU A 648 -18.28 -4.65 -20.51
N GLY A 649 -18.35 -3.57 -21.29
CA GLY A 649 -19.35 -3.40 -22.33
C GLY A 649 -19.22 -4.45 -23.44
N VAL A 650 -18.01 -4.68 -23.95
CA VAL A 650 -17.77 -5.75 -24.95
C VAL A 650 -18.09 -7.12 -24.37
N GLY A 651 -17.66 -7.42 -23.14
CA GLY A 651 -17.99 -8.67 -22.47
C GLY A 651 -19.49 -8.86 -22.30
N TYR A 652 -20.24 -7.81 -21.93
CA TYR A 652 -21.69 -7.87 -21.73
C TYR A 652 -22.43 -8.03 -23.06
N MET A 653 -22.06 -7.23 -24.06
CA MET A 653 -22.60 -7.31 -25.43
C MET A 653 -22.38 -8.71 -26.02
N ALA A 654 -21.20 -9.29 -25.82
CA ALA A 654 -20.86 -10.62 -26.28
C ALA A 654 -21.63 -11.68 -25.48
N LEU A 655 -21.36 -11.82 -24.18
CA LEU A 655 -21.70 -13.02 -23.41
C LEU A 655 -23.10 -12.99 -22.78
N ILE A 656 -23.63 -11.79 -22.50
CA ILE A 656 -24.96 -11.62 -21.88
C ILE A 656 -26.00 -11.35 -22.96
N GLN A 657 -25.81 -10.32 -23.78
CA GLN A 657 -26.74 -9.98 -24.86
C GLN A 657 -26.63 -10.90 -26.08
N LYS A 658 -25.56 -11.70 -26.18
CA LYS A 658 -25.31 -12.64 -27.29
C LYS A 658 -25.28 -11.96 -28.67
N ARG A 659 -24.80 -10.72 -28.74
CA ARG A 659 -24.70 -9.91 -29.97
C ARG A 659 -23.37 -10.15 -30.69
N ALA A 660 -23.18 -11.37 -31.20
CA ALA A 660 -21.92 -11.81 -31.82
C ALA A 660 -21.44 -10.92 -32.98
N GLN A 661 -22.34 -10.56 -33.91
CA GLN A 661 -21.98 -9.75 -35.08
C GLN A 661 -21.56 -8.32 -34.72
N ALA A 662 -22.25 -7.69 -33.75
CA ALA A 662 -21.90 -6.35 -33.28
C ALA A 662 -20.55 -6.37 -32.55
N THR A 663 -20.34 -7.38 -31.69
CA THR A 663 -19.06 -7.62 -31.00
C THR A 663 -17.91 -7.78 -31.99
N GLN A 664 -18.07 -8.65 -32.99
CA GLN A 664 -17.05 -8.89 -34.02
C GLN A 664 -16.71 -7.61 -34.79
N ARG A 665 -17.74 -6.84 -35.19
CA ARG A 665 -17.58 -5.58 -35.92
C ARG A 665 -16.82 -4.56 -35.08
N PHE A 666 -17.21 -4.37 -33.82
CA PHE A 666 -16.58 -3.42 -32.90
C PHE A 666 -15.11 -3.78 -32.64
N VAL A 667 -14.81 -5.02 -32.24
CA VAL A 667 -13.43 -5.47 -31.96
C VAL A 667 -12.53 -5.34 -33.20
N ARG A 668 -13.05 -5.68 -34.39
CA ARG A 668 -12.30 -5.48 -35.64
C ARG A 668 -12.07 -4.00 -35.95
N GLN A 669 -13.06 -3.13 -35.72
CA GLN A 669 -12.89 -1.68 -35.90
C GLN A 669 -11.85 -1.11 -34.92
N VAL A 670 -11.82 -1.58 -33.67
CA VAL A 670 -10.76 -1.22 -32.71
C VAL A 670 -9.41 -1.66 -33.23
N LEU A 671 -9.24 -2.91 -33.66
CA LEU A 671 -7.96 -3.42 -34.20
C LEU A 671 -7.47 -2.59 -35.40
N LEU A 672 -8.39 -2.17 -36.27
CA LEU A 672 -8.12 -1.39 -37.47
C LEU A 672 -8.09 0.13 -37.22
N HIS A 673 -8.29 0.58 -35.97
CA HIS A 673 -8.36 2.00 -35.67
C HIS A 673 -6.97 2.63 -35.85
N GLU A 674 -6.82 3.40 -36.93
CA GLU A 674 -5.67 4.27 -37.13
C GLU A 674 -5.86 5.49 -36.25
N ALA A 675 -4.96 5.69 -35.28
CA ALA A 675 -4.96 6.90 -34.45
C ALA A 675 -4.71 8.12 -35.34
N LEU A 676 -5.77 8.70 -35.87
CA LEU A 676 -5.76 9.99 -36.57
C LEU A 676 -5.58 11.09 -35.54
N GLY A 677 -4.33 11.34 -35.11
CA GLY A 677 -3.97 12.59 -34.45
C GLY A 677 -3.03 12.49 -33.26
N SER A 678 -1.73 12.55 -33.53
CA SER A 678 -0.81 13.44 -32.80
C SER A 678 0.51 13.55 -33.56
N GLN A 679 0.58 14.52 -34.49
CA GLN A 679 1.82 14.92 -35.17
C GLN A 679 2.82 15.66 -34.23
N GLN A 680 3.00 15.24 -32.98
CA GLN A 680 3.93 15.95 -32.08
C GLN A 680 5.03 15.13 -31.42
N HIS A 681 5.08 13.80 -31.54
CA HIS A 681 6.31 13.06 -31.19
C HIS A 681 6.51 11.84 -32.10
N PRO A 682 7.57 11.79 -32.93
CA PRO A 682 7.91 10.61 -33.74
C PRO A 682 8.40 9.39 -32.94
N ALA A 683 8.23 9.37 -31.61
CA ALA A 683 8.96 8.50 -30.70
C ALA A 683 8.11 7.46 -29.93
N SER A 684 6.79 7.40 -30.09
CA SER A 684 5.97 6.36 -29.41
C SER A 684 5.32 5.39 -30.42
N PRO A 685 5.97 4.26 -30.76
CA PRO A 685 5.42 3.20 -31.63
C PRO A 685 4.40 2.28 -30.91
N GLU A 686 3.77 2.75 -29.84
CA GLU A 686 2.83 1.96 -29.06
C GLU A 686 1.51 1.86 -29.82
N ARG A 687 1.33 0.77 -30.58
CA ARG A 687 0.05 0.43 -31.23
C ARG A 687 -1.01 0.07 -30.17
N LYS A 688 -1.49 1.07 -29.42
CA LYS A 688 -2.46 0.92 -28.31
C LYS A 688 -3.74 0.19 -28.75
N GLN A 689 -4.09 0.28 -30.02
CA GLN A 689 -5.21 -0.46 -30.59
C GLN A 689 -5.03 -1.99 -30.56
N VAL A 690 -3.80 -2.49 -30.69
CA VAL A 690 -3.52 -3.94 -30.60
C VAL A 690 -3.66 -4.42 -29.17
N TYR A 691 -3.12 -3.65 -28.22
CA TYR A 691 -3.25 -3.89 -26.78
C TYR A 691 -4.74 -4.02 -26.40
N LEU A 692 -5.54 -3.01 -26.74
CA LEU A 692 -6.95 -3.00 -26.41
C LEU A 692 -7.73 -4.11 -27.14
N ALA A 693 -7.51 -4.31 -28.44
CA ALA A 693 -8.17 -5.37 -29.20
C ALA A 693 -7.91 -6.77 -28.60
N ALA A 694 -6.72 -7.01 -28.06
CA ALA A 694 -6.39 -8.27 -27.38
C ALA A 694 -7.17 -8.44 -26.07
N LEU A 695 -7.27 -7.39 -25.26
CA LEU A 695 -8.09 -7.39 -24.04
C LEU A 695 -9.56 -7.63 -24.38
N LEU A 696 -10.11 -6.93 -25.38
CA LEU A 696 -11.49 -7.11 -25.83
C LEU A 696 -11.76 -8.52 -26.39
N ALA A 697 -10.78 -9.12 -27.05
CA ALA A 697 -10.88 -10.50 -27.52
C ALA A 697 -10.96 -11.50 -26.36
N SER A 698 -10.16 -11.29 -25.32
CA SER A 698 -10.24 -12.04 -24.06
C SER A 698 -11.60 -11.90 -23.37
N GLU A 699 -12.21 -10.71 -23.38
CA GLU A 699 -13.54 -10.50 -22.79
C GLU A 699 -14.65 -11.18 -23.56
N ALA A 700 -14.59 -11.13 -24.90
CA ALA A 700 -15.61 -11.73 -25.75
C ALA A 700 -15.53 -13.27 -25.83
N GLY A 701 -14.35 -13.84 -25.60
CA GLY A 701 -14.11 -15.28 -25.62
C GLY A 701 -14.46 -15.94 -26.96
N ASP A 702 -15.03 -17.14 -26.91
CA ASP A 702 -15.39 -17.96 -28.08
C ASP A 702 -16.51 -17.37 -28.96
N ILE A 703 -17.14 -16.26 -28.55
CA ILE A 703 -18.10 -15.55 -29.39
C ILE A 703 -17.41 -14.90 -30.58
N LEU A 704 -16.12 -14.56 -30.46
CA LEU A 704 -15.34 -14.12 -31.61
C LEU A 704 -14.98 -15.32 -32.50
N PRO A 705 -15.17 -15.21 -33.83
CA PRO A 705 -14.82 -16.29 -34.73
C PRO A 705 -13.31 -16.58 -34.66
N PRO A 706 -12.88 -17.87 -34.78
CA PRO A 706 -11.48 -18.24 -34.71
C PRO A 706 -10.58 -17.47 -35.69
N SER A 707 -11.10 -17.10 -36.86
CA SER A 707 -10.36 -16.30 -37.85
C SER A 707 -9.97 -14.92 -37.34
N LEU A 708 -10.87 -14.23 -36.61
CA LEU A 708 -10.60 -12.93 -36.02
C LEU A 708 -9.71 -13.06 -34.77
N GLN A 709 -9.92 -14.09 -33.95
CA GLN A 709 -9.02 -14.38 -32.83
C GLN A 709 -7.58 -14.58 -33.33
N SER A 710 -7.36 -15.36 -34.40
CA SER A 710 -6.04 -15.54 -35.00
C SER A 710 -5.48 -14.27 -35.64
N GLU A 711 -6.34 -13.41 -36.21
CA GLU A 711 -5.94 -12.09 -36.72
C GLU A 711 -5.39 -11.19 -35.61
N ILE A 712 -6.08 -11.13 -34.47
CA ILE A 712 -5.66 -10.37 -33.28
C ILE A 712 -4.40 -11.00 -32.68
N ALA A 713 -4.33 -12.32 -32.54
CA ALA A 713 -3.14 -13.02 -32.01
C ALA A 713 -1.89 -12.71 -32.83
N ARG A 714 -1.98 -12.72 -34.17
CA ARG A 714 -0.90 -12.26 -35.07
C ARG A 714 -0.48 -10.83 -34.80
N ALA A 715 -1.44 -9.93 -34.63
CA ALA A 715 -1.15 -8.54 -34.31
C ALA A 715 -0.44 -8.41 -32.95
N VAL A 716 -0.85 -9.17 -31.93
CA VAL A 716 -0.22 -9.21 -30.60
C VAL A 716 1.22 -9.73 -30.68
N VAL A 717 1.48 -10.81 -31.41
CA VAL A 717 2.84 -11.35 -31.57
C VAL A 717 3.76 -10.33 -32.26
N ALA A 718 3.30 -9.70 -33.35
CA ALA A 718 4.05 -8.64 -34.02
C ALA A 718 4.26 -7.41 -33.11
N TRP A 719 3.24 -7.06 -32.32
CA TRP A 719 3.30 -5.94 -31.37
C TRP A 719 4.30 -6.21 -30.24
N ASN A 720 4.29 -7.40 -29.64
CA ASN A 720 5.25 -7.84 -28.62
C ASN A 720 6.71 -7.70 -29.11
N GLN A 721 6.96 -8.02 -30.38
CA GLN A 721 8.28 -7.83 -30.98
C GLN A 721 8.66 -6.34 -31.09
N SER A 722 7.70 -5.46 -31.34
CA SER A 722 7.92 -4.02 -31.57
C SER A 722 8.01 -3.14 -30.31
N VAL A 723 7.46 -3.57 -29.18
CA VAL A 723 7.44 -2.77 -27.93
C VAL A 723 8.42 -3.28 -26.86
N PRO A 724 8.81 -2.45 -25.86
CA PRO A 724 9.62 -2.91 -24.74
C PRO A 724 8.94 -4.00 -23.89
N GLU A 725 9.74 -4.84 -23.24
CA GLU A 725 9.27 -5.89 -22.31
C GLU A 725 8.38 -5.32 -21.20
N SER A 726 8.70 -4.12 -20.69
CA SER A 726 7.90 -3.44 -19.65
C SER A 726 6.46 -3.13 -20.07
N VAL A 727 6.17 -3.09 -21.37
CA VAL A 727 4.82 -2.84 -21.91
C VAL A 727 4.14 -4.15 -22.32
N ALA A 728 4.86 -5.07 -22.96
CA ALA A 728 4.27 -6.31 -23.47
C ALA A 728 4.02 -7.37 -22.39
N LEU A 729 4.94 -7.54 -21.44
CA LEU A 729 4.85 -8.62 -20.45
C LEU A 729 3.62 -8.49 -19.52
N PRO A 730 3.23 -7.28 -19.04
CA PRO A 730 1.99 -7.13 -18.27
C PRO A 730 0.74 -7.58 -19.04
N LEU A 731 0.60 -7.18 -20.31
CA LEU A 731 -0.52 -7.62 -21.16
C LEU A 731 -0.53 -9.15 -21.30
N LEU A 732 0.62 -9.74 -21.63
CA LEU A 732 0.72 -11.19 -21.82
C LEU A 732 0.41 -11.94 -20.52
N GLY A 733 0.79 -11.39 -19.37
CA GLY A 733 0.46 -11.95 -18.06
C GLY A 733 -1.04 -11.96 -17.80
N GLU A 734 -1.73 -10.86 -18.14
CA GLU A 734 -3.19 -10.81 -18.05
C GLU A 734 -3.87 -11.78 -19.02
N LEU A 735 -3.41 -11.84 -20.28
CA LEU A 735 -3.97 -12.72 -21.30
C LEU A 735 -3.71 -14.20 -21.02
N ALA A 736 -2.62 -14.55 -20.33
CA ALA A 736 -2.28 -15.93 -19.93
C ALA A 736 -3.38 -16.60 -19.10
N LEU A 737 -4.24 -15.81 -18.44
CA LEU A 737 -5.35 -16.30 -17.62
C LEU A 737 -6.62 -16.59 -18.44
N THR A 738 -6.54 -16.55 -19.78
CA THR A 738 -7.69 -16.54 -20.68
C THR A 738 -7.57 -17.63 -21.74
N GLU A 739 -8.68 -18.08 -22.31
CA GLU A 739 -8.69 -19.03 -23.43
C GLU A 739 -8.02 -18.45 -24.70
N PHE A 740 -7.94 -17.12 -24.79
CA PHE A 740 -7.24 -16.43 -25.87
C PHE A 740 -5.71 -16.66 -25.83
N ALA A 741 -5.14 -17.02 -24.68
CA ALA A 741 -3.73 -17.38 -24.54
C ALA A 741 -3.32 -18.50 -25.51
N GLU A 742 -4.16 -19.53 -25.68
CA GLU A 742 -3.86 -20.65 -26.59
C GLU A 742 -3.76 -20.18 -28.05
N ARG A 743 -4.53 -19.16 -28.44
CA ARG A 743 -4.44 -18.56 -29.79
C ARG A 743 -3.16 -17.78 -29.99
N ILE A 744 -2.71 -17.06 -28.96
CA ILE A 744 -1.41 -16.38 -28.99
C ILE A 744 -0.29 -17.42 -29.03
N LEU A 745 -0.42 -18.50 -28.26
CA LEU A 745 0.54 -19.59 -28.21
C LEU A 745 0.69 -20.30 -29.55
N ASP A 746 -0.42 -20.60 -30.24
CA ASP A 746 -0.41 -21.16 -31.59
C ASP A 746 0.44 -20.28 -32.54
N GLU A 747 0.29 -18.96 -32.47
CA GLU A 747 1.02 -18.02 -33.32
C GLU A 747 2.49 -17.86 -32.91
N LEU A 748 2.80 -17.86 -31.62
CA LEU A 748 4.19 -17.81 -31.12
C LEU A 748 4.97 -19.07 -31.55
N LEU A 749 4.35 -20.25 -31.44
CA LEU A 749 5.00 -21.52 -31.79
C LEU A 749 5.27 -21.63 -33.28
N ASN A 750 4.38 -21.11 -34.14
CA ASN A 750 4.58 -21.07 -35.59
C ASN A 750 5.76 -20.17 -36.00
N ASN A 751 6.08 -19.15 -35.19
CA ASN A 751 7.13 -18.18 -35.48
C ASN A 751 8.45 -18.45 -34.73
N LEU A 752 8.55 -19.53 -33.95
CA LEU A 752 9.69 -19.78 -33.07
C LEU A 752 11.02 -19.99 -33.81
N SER A 753 10.97 -20.54 -35.03
CA SER A 753 12.15 -20.97 -35.80
C SER A 753 12.60 -19.97 -36.88
N THR A 754 11.88 -18.86 -37.07
CA THR A 754 12.01 -17.98 -38.25
C THR A 754 12.67 -16.64 -37.97
N HIS A 755 13.01 -16.32 -36.72
CA HIS A 755 13.47 -15.00 -36.29
C HIS A 755 14.93 -14.97 -35.79
N GLU A 756 15.53 -13.78 -35.82
CA GLU A 756 16.86 -13.48 -35.22
C GLU A 756 16.86 -13.66 -33.69
N ASP A 757 18.02 -13.93 -33.09
CA ASP A 757 18.19 -14.24 -31.65
C ASP A 757 17.49 -13.25 -30.71
N SER A 758 17.51 -11.94 -31.01
CA SER A 758 16.83 -10.92 -30.18
C SER A 758 15.31 -11.01 -30.24
N ALA A 759 14.74 -11.32 -31.41
CA ALA A 759 13.30 -11.50 -31.58
C ALA A 759 12.84 -12.84 -31.02
N GLN A 760 13.68 -13.89 -31.12
CA GLN A 760 13.47 -15.16 -30.43
C GLN A 760 13.44 -14.99 -28.90
N GLY A 761 14.31 -14.14 -28.33
CA GLY A 761 14.32 -13.84 -26.90
C GLY A 761 12.95 -13.38 -26.37
N LYS A 762 12.32 -12.41 -27.05
CA LYS A 762 10.98 -11.90 -26.67
C LYS A 762 9.87 -12.94 -26.83
N VAL A 763 9.96 -13.79 -27.86
CA VAL A 763 9.01 -14.91 -28.06
C VAL A 763 9.14 -15.91 -26.90
N ILE A 764 10.36 -16.23 -26.46
CA ILE A 764 10.63 -17.14 -25.35
C ILE A 764 10.14 -16.58 -24.02
N LEU A 765 10.33 -15.28 -23.76
CA LEU A 765 9.76 -14.62 -22.58
C LEU A 765 8.23 -14.70 -22.59
N ALA A 766 7.60 -14.44 -23.74
CA ALA A 766 6.14 -14.56 -23.89
C ALA A 766 5.65 -15.98 -23.63
N LEU A 767 6.37 -17.01 -24.12
CA LEU A 767 6.06 -18.41 -23.81
C LEU A 767 6.13 -18.68 -22.30
N GLY A 768 7.18 -18.21 -21.62
CA GLY A 768 7.32 -18.32 -20.17
C GLY A 768 6.11 -17.75 -19.42
N ILE A 769 5.60 -16.61 -19.86
CA ILE A 769 4.44 -15.95 -19.26
C ILE A 769 3.11 -16.64 -19.56
N LEU A 770 2.88 -17.12 -20.80
CA LEU A 770 1.60 -17.73 -21.20
C LEU A 770 1.36 -19.13 -20.59
N ARG A 771 2.42 -19.78 -20.09
CA ARG A 771 2.38 -21.09 -19.38
C ARG A 771 1.83 -22.25 -20.22
N GLY A 772 1.64 -23.41 -19.57
CA GLY A 772 1.02 -24.60 -20.15
C GLY A 772 2.01 -25.63 -20.72
N GLU A 773 1.52 -26.86 -20.92
CA GLU A 773 2.35 -28.01 -21.35
C GLU A 773 3.02 -27.81 -22.72
N ARG A 774 2.33 -27.10 -23.63
CA ARG A 774 2.88 -26.78 -24.96
C ARG A 774 4.00 -25.74 -24.88
N SER A 775 3.81 -24.69 -24.08
CA SER A 775 4.85 -23.70 -23.81
C SER A 775 6.06 -24.37 -23.15
N ARG A 776 5.83 -25.21 -22.13
CA ARG A 776 6.87 -26.01 -21.46
C ARG A 776 7.71 -26.81 -22.44
N LYS A 777 7.07 -27.58 -23.33
CA LYS A 777 7.79 -28.35 -24.38
C LYS A 777 8.62 -27.45 -25.30
N ALA A 778 8.10 -26.29 -25.68
CA ALA A 778 8.83 -25.33 -26.50
C ALA A 778 10.04 -24.73 -25.76
N LEU A 779 9.89 -24.40 -24.48
CA LEU A 779 10.98 -23.93 -23.61
C LEU A 779 12.04 -25.03 -23.42
N GLN A 780 11.65 -26.29 -23.23
CA GLN A 780 12.58 -27.44 -23.15
C GLN A 780 13.38 -27.64 -24.45
N MET A 781 12.76 -27.40 -25.60
CA MET A 781 13.47 -27.41 -26.89
C MET A 781 14.42 -26.23 -27.02
N ALA A 782 13.98 -25.02 -26.65
CA ALA A 782 14.79 -23.80 -26.69
C ALA A 782 15.96 -23.84 -25.68
N ALA A 783 15.82 -24.55 -24.56
CA ALA A 783 16.90 -24.79 -23.61
C ALA A 783 18.07 -25.58 -24.22
N LYS A 784 17.84 -26.29 -25.34
CA LYS A 784 18.88 -27.03 -26.09
C LYS A 784 19.39 -26.25 -27.31
N ALA A 785 19.00 -24.98 -27.47
CA ALA A 785 19.43 -24.15 -28.59
C ALA A 785 20.94 -23.90 -28.55
N ARG A 786 21.57 -23.73 -29.73
CA ARG A 786 23.00 -23.44 -29.84
C ARG A 786 23.37 -22.08 -29.26
N SER A 787 22.52 -21.07 -29.44
CA SER A 787 22.73 -19.70 -28.93
C SER A 787 22.57 -19.65 -27.42
N SER A 788 23.59 -19.16 -26.71
CA SER A 788 23.53 -18.96 -25.26
C SER A 788 22.56 -17.83 -24.88
N ALA A 789 22.40 -16.81 -25.73
CA ALA A 789 21.43 -15.73 -25.52
C ALA A 789 20.01 -16.28 -25.44
N VAL A 790 19.65 -17.22 -26.32
CA VAL A 790 18.35 -17.90 -26.32
C VAL A 790 18.14 -18.67 -25.00
N ARG A 791 19.15 -19.42 -24.54
CA ARG A 791 19.07 -20.19 -23.28
C ARG A 791 18.95 -19.30 -22.04
N VAL A 792 19.59 -18.12 -22.02
CA VAL A 792 19.39 -17.10 -20.97
C VAL A 792 17.92 -16.64 -20.93
N HIS A 793 17.30 -16.39 -22.09
CA HIS A 793 15.90 -15.99 -22.15
C HIS A 793 14.95 -17.11 -21.68
N VAL A 794 15.30 -18.39 -21.89
CA VAL A 794 14.52 -19.51 -21.35
C VAL A 794 14.50 -19.46 -19.82
N ALA A 795 15.67 -19.31 -19.19
CA ALA A 795 15.76 -19.18 -17.74
C ALA A 795 14.97 -17.95 -17.23
N ARG A 796 15.14 -16.77 -17.85
CA ARG A 796 14.37 -15.56 -17.51
C ARG A 796 12.86 -15.76 -17.68
N GLY A 797 12.42 -16.41 -18.76
CA GLY A 797 11.03 -16.67 -19.06
C GLY A 797 10.36 -17.56 -18.02
N ILE A 798 11.04 -18.59 -17.54
CA ILE A 798 10.54 -19.46 -16.46
C ILE A 798 10.40 -18.67 -15.14
N ILE A 799 11.38 -17.82 -14.82
CA ILE A 799 11.35 -16.97 -13.62
C ILE A 799 10.17 -15.99 -13.66
N MET A 800 10.05 -15.24 -14.76
CA MET A 800 9.01 -14.24 -14.93
C MET A 800 7.61 -14.85 -15.04
N GLY A 801 7.52 -16.05 -15.61
CA GLY A 801 6.27 -16.79 -15.72
C GLY A 801 5.66 -17.17 -14.37
N GLY A 802 6.45 -17.15 -13.29
CA GLY A 802 5.96 -17.46 -11.94
C GLY A 802 5.50 -18.90 -11.76
N ASP A 803 5.92 -19.80 -12.67
CA ASP A 803 5.82 -21.25 -12.46
C ASP A 803 7.23 -21.79 -12.16
N PRO A 804 7.68 -21.74 -10.88
CA PRO A 804 8.89 -22.42 -10.49
C PRO A 804 8.86 -23.93 -10.78
N MET A 805 7.71 -24.53 -11.16
CA MET A 805 7.62 -25.98 -11.35
C MET A 805 8.21 -26.51 -12.65
N ASP A 806 8.67 -25.68 -13.59
CA ASP A 806 9.39 -26.20 -14.78
C ASP A 806 10.87 -26.53 -14.46
N TRP A 807 11.05 -27.25 -13.36
CA TRP A 807 12.32 -27.66 -12.79
C TRP A 807 13.15 -28.51 -13.74
N GLU A 808 12.49 -29.35 -14.54
CA GLU A 808 13.16 -30.15 -15.56
C GLU A 808 13.90 -29.24 -16.55
N THR A 809 13.26 -28.17 -17.02
CA THR A 809 13.87 -27.22 -17.96
C THR A 809 15.01 -26.43 -17.32
N LEU A 810 14.82 -25.94 -16.09
CA LEU A 810 15.90 -25.23 -15.38
C LEU A 810 17.09 -26.15 -15.08
N SER A 811 16.85 -27.42 -14.74
CA SER A 811 17.90 -28.41 -14.47
C SER A 811 18.78 -28.68 -15.71
N LEU A 812 18.21 -28.58 -16.92
CA LEU A 812 18.98 -28.68 -18.17
C LEU A 812 19.99 -27.53 -18.34
N LEU A 813 19.72 -26.37 -17.73
CA LEU A 813 20.51 -25.14 -17.87
C LEU A 813 21.51 -24.94 -16.72
N VAL A 814 21.37 -25.67 -15.63
CA VAL A 814 22.24 -25.60 -14.45
C VAL A 814 23.69 -25.99 -14.76
N ASP A 815 23.88 -26.99 -15.62
CA ASP A 815 25.20 -27.49 -16.06
C ASP A 815 25.64 -26.89 -17.41
N ASP A 816 25.06 -25.77 -17.84
CA ASP A 816 25.40 -25.14 -19.12
C ASP A 816 26.88 -24.71 -19.18
N GLN A 817 27.50 -24.75 -20.36
CA GLN A 817 28.90 -24.30 -20.50
C GLN A 817 29.04 -22.78 -20.32
N GLU A 818 27.98 -21.99 -20.60
CA GLU A 818 27.99 -20.54 -20.51
C GLU A 818 27.62 -20.04 -19.08
N PRO A 819 28.49 -19.26 -18.41
CA PRO A 819 28.24 -18.77 -17.05
C PRO A 819 26.94 -17.97 -16.87
N ARG A 820 26.57 -17.16 -17.87
CA ARG A 820 25.34 -16.34 -17.82
C ARG A 820 24.06 -17.17 -17.83
N VAL A 821 24.07 -18.30 -18.54
CA VAL A 821 22.94 -19.24 -18.59
C VAL A 821 22.77 -19.92 -17.23
N ARG A 822 23.86 -20.41 -16.65
CA ARG A 822 23.86 -21.03 -15.32
C ARG A 822 23.38 -20.06 -14.24
N SER A 823 23.93 -18.84 -14.22
CA SER A 823 23.52 -17.77 -13.30
C SER A 823 22.02 -17.50 -13.38
N SER A 824 21.50 -17.37 -14.60
CA SER A 824 20.08 -17.12 -14.83
C SER A 824 19.22 -18.30 -14.36
N ALA A 825 19.65 -19.55 -14.60
CA ALA A 825 18.94 -20.73 -14.12
C ALA A 825 18.92 -20.79 -12.58
N LEU A 826 20.07 -20.52 -11.94
CA LEU A 826 20.24 -20.47 -10.48
C LEU A 826 19.34 -19.41 -9.81
N ALA A 827 19.20 -18.23 -10.41
CA ALA A 827 18.27 -17.21 -9.91
C ALA A 827 16.82 -17.73 -9.84
N GLY A 828 16.40 -18.57 -10.79
CA GLY A 828 15.07 -19.18 -10.75
C GLY A 828 14.87 -20.17 -9.62
N PHE A 829 15.90 -20.93 -9.25
CA PHE A 829 15.85 -21.79 -8.06
C PHE A 829 15.77 -20.96 -6.77
N ILE A 830 16.57 -19.91 -6.65
CA ILE A 830 16.60 -19.05 -5.45
C ILE A 830 15.25 -18.35 -5.23
N SER A 831 14.63 -17.88 -6.31
CA SER A 831 13.37 -17.13 -6.28
C SER A 831 12.13 -18.00 -6.03
N SER A 832 12.27 -19.32 -5.95
CA SER A 832 11.15 -20.24 -5.70
C SER A 832 10.69 -20.22 -4.24
N HIS A 833 9.40 -20.47 -4.00
CA HIS A 833 8.82 -20.52 -2.65
C HIS A 833 8.82 -21.94 -2.04
N ASP A 834 9.00 -23.00 -2.83
CA ASP A 834 9.04 -24.40 -2.35
C ASP A 834 10.38 -24.71 -1.69
N GLN A 835 10.41 -24.85 -0.36
CA GLN A 835 11.65 -25.08 0.40
C GLN A 835 12.25 -26.47 0.15
N TYR A 836 11.42 -27.51 0.07
CA TYR A 836 11.88 -28.91 -0.02
C TYR A 836 12.61 -29.16 -1.35
N ARG A 837 12.02 -28.73 -2.47
CA ARG A 837 12.62 -28.92 -3.80
C ARG A 837 13.81 -28.00 -4.06
N ARG A 838 13.85 -26.83 -3.43
CA ARG A 838 15.03 -25.96 -3.43
C ARG A 838 16.22 -26.64 -2.77
N ASP A 839 16.03 -27.20 -1.57
CA ASP A 839 17.09 -27.89 -0.85
C ASP A 839 17.61 -29.13 -1.61
N GLU A 840 16.71 -29.92 -2.21
CA GLU A 840 17.07 -31.04 -3.09
C GLU A 840 17.94 -30.60 -4.28
N MET A 841 17.63 -29.46 -4.90
CA MET A 841 18.42 -28.94 -6.02
C MET A 841 19.73 -28.30 -5.59
N LEU A 842 19.77 -27.61 -4.45
CA LEU A 842 21.02 -27.16 -3.85
C LEU A 842 21.95 -28.36 -3.58
N ASP A 843 21.39 -29.50 -3.18
CA ASP A 843 22.13 -30.76 -3.03
C ASP A 843 22.58 -31.37 -4.38
N LEU A 844 21.77 -31.29 -5.44
CA LEU A 844 22.18 -31.65 -6.81
C LEU A 844 23.32 -30.77 -7.35
N LEU A 845 23.23 -29.45 -7.15
CA LEU A 845 24.26 -28.47 -7.50
C LEU A 845 25.59 -28.75 -6.78
N LEU A 846 25.52 -29.11 -5.50
CA LEU A 846 26.66 -29.54 -4.69
C LEU A 846 27.29 -30.86 -5.17
N ASN A 847 26.61 -31.60 -6.05
CA ASN A 847 27.07 -32.86 -6.63
C ASN A 847 27.41 -32.76 -8.14
N SER A 848 27.25 -31.58 -8.76
CA SER A 848 27.59 -31.32 -10.17
C SER A 848 29.11 -31.33 -10.43
N SER A 849 29.57 -31.60 -11.65
CA SER A 849 31.01 -31.81 -11.95
C SER A 849 31.95 -30.60 -11.75
N ARG A 850 31.46 -29.43 -11.30
CA ARG A 850 32.24 -28.20 -11.04
C ARG A 850 32.05 -27.61 -9.62
N VAL A 851 31.86 -28.47 -8.61
CA VAL A 851 31.52 -28.11 -7.21
C VAL A 851 32.47 -27.11 -6.51
N GLU A 852 33.74 -27.02 -6.87
CA GLU A 852 34.73 -26.34 -6.02
C GLU A 852 34.50 -24.84 -5.83
N VAL A 853 33.74 -24.22 -6.74
CA VAL A 853 33.63 -22.77 -6.85
C VAL A 853 32.36 -22.20 -6.19
N LEU A 854 31.21 -22.86 -6.37
CA LEU A 854 29.90 -22.34 -5.90
C LEU A 854 29.45 -22.92 -4.55
N ARG A 855 30.10 -24.00 -4.08
CA ARG A 855 29.82 -24.65 -2.78
C ARG A 855 29.72 -23.65 -1.61
N PRO A 856 30.62 -22.65 -1.47
CA PRO A 856 30.54 -21.70 -0.36
C PRO A 856 29.33 -20.75 -0.45
N VAL A 857 28.96 -20.29 -1.65
CA VAL A 857 27.80 -19.41 -1.88
C VAL A 857 26.48 -20.17 -1.65
N ILE A 858 26.40 -21.41 -2.14
CA ILE A 858 25.27 -22.31 -1.90
C ILE A 858 25.08 -22.58 -0.40
N GLN A 859 26.17 -22.81 0.35
CA GLN A 859 26.11 -22.99 1.80
C GLN A 859 25.66 -21.72 2.54
N ILE A 860 26.01 -20.53 2.06
CA ILE A 860 25.52 -19.26 2.61
C ILE A 860 24.01 -19.13 2.38
N ILE A 861 23.54 -19.34 1.15
CA ILE A 861 22.10 -19.26 0.81
C ILE A 861 21.31 -20.26 1.69
N ARG A 862 21.82 -21.49 1.85
CA ARG A 862 21.22 -22.50 2.75
C ARG A 862 21.20 -22.03 4.22
N ALA A 863 22.26 -21.40 4.71
CA ALA A 863 22.36 -20.93 6.08
C ALA A 863 21.47 -19.70 6.37
N LEU A 864 21.30 -18.81 5.39
CA LEU A 864 20.36 -17.68 5.47
C LEU A 864 18.92 -18.19 5.49
N HIS A 865 18.60 -19.17 4.63
CA HIS A 865 17.23 -19.68 4.48
C HIS A 865 16.75 -20.57 5.64
N VAL A 866 17.63 -21.37 6.26
CA VAL A 866 17.30 -22.18 7.46
C VAL A 866 16.87 -21.31 8.66
N LYS A 867 17.22 -20.01 8.66
CA LYS A 867 16.87 -19.07 9.73
C LYS A 867 15.53 -18.36 9.57
N ASN A 868 14.64 -18.83 8.71
CA ASN A 868 13.27 -18.31 8.63
C ASN A 868 12.38 -18.64 9.85
N LEU A 869 12.93 -19.26 10.90
CA LEU A 869 12.27 -19.43 12.20
C LEU A 869 13.26 -19.06 13.33
N GLN A 870 13.01 -17.92 13.96
CA GLN A 870 13.30 -17.60 15.38
C GLN A 870 14.67 -17.07 15.86
N SER A 871 15.78 -17.01 15.10
CA SER A 871 17.05 -16.44 15.66
C SER A 871 17.58 -15.19 14.96
N ARG A 872 17.49 -14.06 15.68
CA ARG A 872 18.16 -12.80 15.35
C ARG A 872 19.69 -12.99 15.45
N THR A 873 20.44 -12.63 14.40
CA THR A 873 21.92 -12.60 14.25
C THR A 873 22.65 -13.92 13.90
N LEU A 874 23.56 -13.84 12.90
CA LEU A 874 24.57 -14.87 12.59
C LEU A 874 25.68 -14.80 13.65
N ASN A 875 26.18 -15.95 14.12
CA ASN A 875 27.27 -15.94 15.10
C ASN A 875 28.63 -15.59 14.44
N THR A 876 29.64 -15.23 15.25
CA THR A 876 30.96 -14.77 14.80
C THR A 876 31.72 -15.80 13.97
N ALA A 877 31.46 -17.11 14.18
CA ALA A 877 32.05 -18.19 13.41
C ALA A 877 31.43 -18.30 12.01
N GLN A 878 30.10 -18.15 11.90
CA GLN A 878 29.36 -18.12 10.64
C GLN A 878 29.71 -16.88 9.81
N SER A 879 29.88 -15.71 10.43
CA SER A 879 30.36 -14.49 9.77
C SER A 879 31.76 -14.65 9.15
N ARG A 880 32.64 -15.45 9.77
CA ARG A 880 33.96 -15.80 9.19
C ARG A 880 33.84 -16.75 8.01
N VAL A 881 32.93 -17.72 8.05
CA VAL A 881 32.67 -18.64 6.93
C VAL A 881 32.11 -17.88 5.73
N VAL A 882 31.15 -16.97 5.96
CA VAL A 882 30.59 -16.07 4.93
C VAL A 882 31.68 -15.19 4.31
N ARG A 883 32.50 -14.52 5.14
CA ARG A 883 33.64 -13.70 4.66
C ARG A 883 34.69 -14.51 3.91
N HIS A 884 34.97 -15.75 4.34
CA HIS A 884 35.91 -16.63 3.67
C HIS A 884 35.38 -17.10 2.32
N ALA A 885 34.10 -17.46 2.24
CA ALA A 885 33.39 -17.85 1.03
C ALA A 885 33.32 -16.73 -0.01
N ILE A 886 32.94 -15.51 0.40
CA ILE A 886 32.91 -14.31 -0.44
C ILE A 886 34.30 -14.00 -0.99
N ARG A 887 35.34 -14.06 -0.14
CA ARG A 887 36.72 -13.86 -0.59
C ARG A 887 37.16 -14.91 -1.60
N ARG A 888 36.87 -16.20 -1.37
CA ARG A 888 37.33 -17.31 -2.24
C ARG A 888 36.64 -17.34 -3.61
N GLY A 889 35.34 -17.04 -3.66
CA GLY A 889 34.57 -16.99 -4.90
C GLY A 889 34.87 -15.76 -5.76
N LEU A 890 35.02 -14.58 -5.13
CA LEU A 890 35.30 -13.32 -5.85
C LEU A 890 36.79 -13.11 -6.17
N SER A 891 37.70 -13.88 -5.56
CA SER A 891 39.14 -13.89 -5.88
C SER A 891 39.57 -15.04 -6.80
N HIS A 892 38.62 -15.72 -7.44
CA HIS A 892 38.91 -16.84 -8.32
C HIS A 892 39.57 -16.35 -9.62
N GLU A 893 40.52 -17.11 -10.17
CA GLU A 893 41.27 -16.69 -11.38
C GLU A 893 40.39 -16.66 -12.64
N ASP A 894 39.35 -17.49 -12.68
CA ASP A 894 38.35 -17.53 -13.74
C ASP A 894 37.37 -16.34 -13.63
N GLU A 895 37.25 -15.55 -14.70
CA GLU A 895 36.38 -14.37 -14.78
C GLU A 895 34.88 -14.74 -14.78
N GLY A 896 34.51 -15.83 -15.44
CA GLY A 896 33.12 -16.31 -15.46
C GLY A 896 32.65 -16.71 -14.05
N VAL A 897 33.52 -17.35 -13.29
CA VAL A 897 33.26 -17.69 -11.88
C VAL A 897 32.99 -16.47 -10.99
N ARG A 898 33.73 -15.38 -11.22
CA ARG A 898 33.58 -14.14 -10.46
C ARG A 898 32.25 -13.46 -10.77
N GLU A 899 31.86 -13.43 -12.05
CA GLU A 899 30.55 -12.90 -12.48
C GLU A 899 29.39 -13.70 -11.87
N GLU A 900 29.46 -15.04 -11.89
CA GLU A 900 28.42 -15.91 -11.30
C GLU A 900 28.27 -15.69 -9.79
N SER A 901 29.40 -15.64 -9.06
CA SER A 901 29.40 -15.45 -7.61
C SER A 901 28.82 -14.09 -7.23
N PHE A 902 29.12 -13.04 -8.01
CA PHE A 902 28.58 -11.70 -7.79
C PHE A 902 27.08 -11.61 -8.04
N PHE A 903 26.61 -12.21 -9.14
CA PHE A 903 25.19 -12.23 -9.49
C PHE A 903 24.33 -12.94 -8.42
N LEU A 904 24.78 -14.09 -7.92
CA LEU A 904 24.06 -14.83 -6.87
C LEU A 904 24.02 -14.09 -5.53
N LEU A 905 25.10 -13.40 -5.16
CA LEU A 905 25.16 -12.58 -3.95
C LEU A 905 24.24 -11.34 -4.05
N ALA A 906 24.13 -10.73 -5.23
CA ALA A 906 23.20 -9.62 -5.47
C ALA A 906 21.73 -10.06 -5.35
N MET A 907 21.38 -11.21 -5.93
CA MET A 907 20.04 -11.80 -5.81
C MET A 907 19.69 -12.16 -4.36
N ALA A 908 20.65 -12.74 -3.61
CA ALA A 908 20.47 -13.03 -2.18
C ALA A 908 20.24 -11.76 -1.34
N ARG A 909 20.86 -10.62 -1.68
CA ARG A 909 20.61 -9.32 -1.03
C ARG A 909 19.18 -8.82 -1.27
N GLU A 910 18.63 -9.02 -2.47
CA GLU A 910 17.28 -8.59 -2.83
C GLU A 910 16.21 -9.43 -2.12
N HIS A 911 16.46 -10.72 -1.92
CA HIS A 911 15.51 -11.64 -1.28
C HIS A 911 15.69 -11.79 0.24
N PHE A 912 16.89 -11.49 0.79
CA PHE A 912 17.21 -11.58 2.24
C PHE A 912 17.88 -10.29 2.78
N PRO A 913 17.21 -9.12 2.69
CA PRO A 913 17.84 -7.83 2.95
C PRO A 913 18.28 -7.63 4.42
N GLU A 914 17.58 -8.23 5.39
CA GLU A 914 17.84 -8.03 6.83
C GLU A 914 19.07 -8.80 7.34
N GLU A 915 19.38 -9.96 6.76
CA GLU A 915 20.55 -10.76 7.14
C GLU A 915 21.83 -10.26 6.47
N VAL A 916 21.71 -9.67 5.27
CA VAL A 916 22.81 -9.03 4.55
C VAL A 916 23.12 -7.65 5.13
N HIS A 917 22.14 -6.93 5.70
CA HIS A 917 22.37 -5.62 6.35
C HIS A 917 23.35 -5.66 7.53
N ALA A 918 23.46 -6.77 8.24
CA ALA A 918 24.45 -6.93 9.32
C ALA A 918 25.92 -6.86 8.82
N HIS A 919 26.14 -7.02 7.51
CA HIS A 919 27.46 -6.98 6.86
C HIS A 919 27.45 -6.16 5.57
N ALA A 920 26.44 -5.30 5.34
CA ALA A 920 26.31 -4.52 4.11
C ALA A 920 27.45 -3.53 3.94
N GLU A 921 27.94 -2.92 5.02
CA GLU A 921 29.13 -2.07 4.98
C GLU A 921 30.39 -2.86 4.64
N GLU A 922 30.59 -4.09 5.13
CA GLU A 922 31.76 -4.92 4.74
C GLU A 922 31.64 -5.44 3.31
N LEU A 923 30.43 -5.75 2.84
CA LEU A 923 30.17 -6.14 1.44
C LEU A 923 30.34 -4.93 0.52
N GLU A 924 29.89 -3.74 0.91
CA GLU A 924 30.05 -2.49 0.17
C GLU A 924 31.48 -1.97 0.23
N GLU A 925 32.20 -2.15 1.32
CA GLU A 925 33.63 -1.82 1.46
C GLU A 925 34.46 -2.83 0.66
N PHE A 926 34.09 -4.12 0.61
CA PHE A 926 34.75 -5.14 -0.22
C PHE A 926 34.42 -5.00 -1.72
N ILE A 927 33.19 -4.62 -2.08
CA ILE A 927 32.78 -4.20 -3.43
C ILE A 927 33.52 -2.90 -3.78
N ALA A 928 33.57 -1.90 -2.92
CA ALA A 928 34.32 -0.67 -3.16
C ALA A 928 35.83 -0.91 -3.26
N SER A 929 36.37 -1.92 -2.57
CA SER A 929 37.80 -2.25 -2.57
C SER A 929 38.23 -3.32 -3.60
N ASN A 930 37.32 -4.13 -4.15
CA ASN A 930 37.64 -5.18 -5.17
C ASN A 930 36.82 -5.05 -6.48
N LEU A 931 35.69 -4.34 -6.48
CA LEU A 931 35.05 -3.71 -7.65
C LEU A 931 35.50 -2.25 -7.82
N ALA A 932 36.65 -1.91 -7.26
CA ALA A 932 37.69 -1.44 -8.15
C ALA A 932 37.96 -2.56 -9.18
N LEU A 933 37.03 -2.72 -10.15
CA LEU A 933 37.42 -2.88 -11.53
C LEU A 933 38.57 -1.90 -11.66
N SER A 934 39.79 -2.44 -11.63
CA SER A 934 40.95 -1.64 -11.94
C SER A 934 40.50 -0.91 -13.20
N PRO A 935 40.52 0.43 -13.21
CA PRO A 935 40.77 1.09 -14.47
C PRO A 935 42.11 0.47 -14.82
N SER A 936 42.07 -0.59 -15.64
CA SER A 936 43.14 -0.88 -16.55
C SER A 936 43.61 0.49 -16.96
N LEU A 937 44.88 0.76 -16.69
CA LEU A 937 45.54 1.94 -17.20
C LEU A 937 45.12 2.09 -18.66
N GLN A 938 44.05 2.85 -18.91
CA GLN A 938 43.81 3.52 -20.16
C GLN A 938 44.89 4.58 -20.11
N LYS A 939 46.11 4.14 -20.45
CA LYS A 939 46.98 4.92 -21.29
C LYS A 939 46.01 5.55 -22.29
N GLY A 940 45.80 6.86 -22.17
CA GLY A 940 45.00 7.58 -23.16
C GLY A 940 45.43 7.14 -24.56
N PRO A 941 44.51 7.14 -25.53
CA PRO A 941 44.74 6.55 -26.85
C PRO A 941 46.14 6.88 -27.36
N ARG A 942 46.84 5.91 -27.96
CA ARG A 942 48.20 6.13 -28.47
C ARG A 942 48.19 7.31 -29.44
N VAL A 943 49.34 7.97 -29.62
CA VAL A 943 49.44 9.14 -30.53
C VAL A 943 48.90 8.82 -31.93
N ASP A 944 49.04 7.59 -32.38
CA ASP A 944 48.52 7.14 -33.69
C ASP A 944 47.00 6.91 -33.68
N GLU A 945 46.42 6.46 -32.56
CA GLU A 945 44.97 6.32 -32.36
C GLU A 945 44.28 7.69 -32.26
N GLU A 946 44.90 8.66 -31.58
CA GLU A 946 44.38 10.05 -31.55
C GLU A 946 44.37 10.68 -32.95
N LYS A 947 45.37 10.37 -33.78
CA LYS A 947 45.43 10.84 -35.18
C LYS A 947 44.37 10.17 -36.05
N ASP A 948 44.12 8.87 -35.86
CA ASP A 948 43.06 8.14 -36.56
C ASP A 948 41.67 8.67 -36.19
N LEU A 949 41.39 8.83 -34.89
CA LEU A 949 40.14 9.42 -34.39
C LEU A 949 39.93 10.85 -34.90
N HIS A 950 41.00 11.66 -34.97
CA HIS A 950 40.91 12.99 -35.57
C HIS A 950 40.67 12.94 -37.09
N GLY A 951 41.33 12.03 -37.81
CA GLY A 951 41.12 11.81 -39.24
C GLY A 951 39.69 11.39 -39.58
N ARG A 952 39.10 10.49 -38.79
CA ARG A 952 37.70 10.06 -38.90
C ARG A 952 36.72 11.18 -38.55
N ALA A 953 37.05 12.02 -37.57
CA ALA A 953 36.25 13.19 -37.23
C ALA A 953 36.21 14.21 -38.40
N LEU A 954 37.33 14.43 -39.09
CA LEU A 954 37.38 15.28 -40.30
C LEU A 954 36.54 14.73 -41.46
N GLN A 955 36.39 13.39 -41.52
CA GLN A 955 35.57 12.70 -42.53
C GLN A 955 34.08 12.63 -42.15
N ARG A 956 33.68 13.17 -40.98
CA ARG A 956 32.31 13.13 -40.44
C ARG A 956 31.70 11.73 -40.35
N ASP A 957 32.49 10.77 -39.88
CA ASP A 957 32.04 9.40 -39.61
C ASP A 957 30.85 9.40 -38.61
N PRO A 958 29.70 8.76 -38.92
CA PRO A 958 28.52 8.74 -38.06
C PRO A 958 28.74 8.11 -36.67
N LEU A 959 29.74 7.24 -36.51
CA LEU A 959 30.02 6.51 -35.26
C LEU A 959 31.12 7.16 -34.41
N ILE A 960 31.75 8.23 -34.90
CA ILE A 960 32.92 8.84 -34.24
C ILE A 960 32.62 9.39 -32.84
N LEU A 961 31.38 9.83 -32.57
CA LEU A 961 31.00 10.33 -31.25
C LEU A 961 31.11 9.24 -30.20
N THR A 962 30.63 8.04 -30.49
CA THR A 962 30.70 6.88 -29.59
C THR A 962 32.16 6.50 -29.31
N ASP A 963 32.99 6.47 -30.35
CA ASP A 963 34.41 6.11 -30.25
C ASP A 963 35.22 7.16 -29.45
N LEU A 964 34.96 8.46 -29.67
CA LEU A 964 35.58 9.54 -28.89
C LEU A 964 35.13 9.50 -27.43
N PHE A 965 33.86 9.22 -27.17
CA PHE A 965 33.32 9.11 -25.83
C PHE A 965 33.96 7.94 -25.06
N GLN A 966 34.01 6.76 -25.67
CA GLN A 966 34.67 5.59 -25.07
C GLN A 966 36.18 5.82 -24.85
N SER A 967 36.84 6.61 -25.70
CA SER A 967 38.29 6.80 -25.67
C SER A 967 38.75 7.89 -24.70
N PHE A 968 37.93 8.92 -24.43
CA PHE A 968 38.39 10.11 -23.69
C PHE A 968 37.60 10.41 -22.40
N THR A 969 36.38 9.90 -22.22
CA THR A 969 35.48 10.34 -21.15
C THR A 969 36.03 10.06 -19.75
N SER A 970 36.42 8.82 -19.46
CA SER A 970 36.98 8.39 -18.17
C SER A 970 38.23 9.20 -17.75
N GLN A 971 39.12 9.46 -18.71
CA GLN A 971 40.38 10.17 -18.49
C GLN A 971 40.16 11.65 -18.19
N ILE A 972 39.31 12.33 -18.96
CA ILE A 972 39.07 13.76 -18.79
C ILE A 972 38.24 14.01 -17.52
N GLU A 973 37.24 13.17 -17.21
CA GLU A 973 36.45 13.29 -15.97
C GLU A 973 37.29 13.13 -14.72
N SER A 974 38.15 12.11 -14.69
CA SER A 974 39.07 11.89 -13.58
C SER A 974 39.97 13.12 -13.34
N PHE A 975 40.47 13.72 -14.43
CA PHE A 975 41.26 14.94 -14.36
C PHE A 975 40.45 16.14 -13.82
N LEU A 976 39.23 16.36 -14.29
CA LEU A 976 38.39 17.49 -13.86
C LEU A 976 37.97 17.37 -12.39
N ARG A 977 37.58 16.17 -11.95
CA ARG A 977 37.19 15.92 -10.56
C ARG A 977 38.34 16.11 -9.58
N HIS A 978 39.56 15.73 -9.98
CA HIS A 978 40.75 15.92 -9.14
C HIS A 978 41.26 17.37 -9.14
N ASP A 979 41.35 18.02 -10.31
CA ASP A 979 41.98 19.34 -10.45
C ASP A 979 41.02 20.51 -10.10
N LEU A 980 39.71 20.36 -10.35
CA LEU A 980 38.70 21.40 -10.10
C LEU A 980 37.75 21.07 -8.93
N LYS A 981 37.84 19.88 -8.32
CA LYS A 981 36.95 19.41 -7.24
C LYS A 981 35.45 19.54 -7.58
N CYS A 982 35.07 19.37 -8.84
CA CYS A 982 33.67 19.33 -9.25
C CYS A 982 33.06 17.93 -9.06
N ASP A 983 31.74 17.85 -8.93
CA ASP A 983 31.02 16.59 -8.91
C ASP A 983 31.11 15.85 -10.27
N ALA A 984 30.74 14.56 -10.25
CA ALA A 984 30.86 13.69 -11.42
C ALA A 984 29.95 14.13 -12.58
N GLU A 985 28.77 14.67 -12.28
CA GLU A 985 27.80 15.11 -13.28
C GLU A 985 28.31 16.33 -14.05
N THR A 986 28.88 17.31 -13.34
CA THR A 986 29.49 18.51 -13.94
C THR A 986 30.68 18.14 -14.81
N ALA A 987 31.50 17.18 -14.39
CA ALA A 987 32.63 16.69 -15.18
C ALA A 987 32.14 15.97 -16.45
N HIS A 988 31.15 15.07 -16.34
CA HIS A 988 30.57 14.32 -17.45
C HIS A 988 29.92 15.25 -18.49
N ALA A 989 29.11 16.21 -18.03
CA ALA A 989 28.45 17.19 -18.89
C ALA A 989 29.46 18.07 -19.64
N ALA A 990 30.52 18.52 -18.97
CA ALA A 990 31.57 19.32 -19.60
C ALA A 990 32.36 18.53 -20.66
N VAL A 991 32.61 17.24 -20.42
CA VAL A 991 33.24 16.35 -21.40
C VAL A 991 32.33 16.14 -22.61
N PHE A 992 31.06 15.84 -22.39
CA PHE A 992 30.08 15.65 -23.46
C PHE A 992 29.93 16.90 -24.34
N ASP A 993 29.79 18.09 -23.72
CA ASP A 993 29.72 19.37 -24.42
C ASP A 993 30.95 19.63 -25.29
N VAL A 994 32.14 19.31 -24.78
CA VAL A 994 33.41 19.52 -25.48
C VAL A 994 33.58 18.57 -26.63
N LEU A 995 33.19 17.30 -26.48
CA LEU A 995 33.24 16.33 -27.56
C LEU A 995 32.27 16.70 -28.69
N LEU A 996 31.05 17.12 -28.36
CA LEU A 996 30.09 17.65 -29.34
C LEU A 996 30.59 18.92 -30.02
N SER A 997 31.15 19.86 -29.25
CA SER A 997 31.72 21.10 -29.81
C SER A 997 32.90 20.83 -30.73
N TYR A 998 33.74 19.86 -30.38
CA TYR A 998 34.86 19.40 -31.22
C TYR A 998 34.35 18.74 -32.51
N LEU A 999 33.32 17.91 -32.46
CA LEU A 999 32.76 17.27 -33.65
C LEU A 999 32.01 18.23 -34.58
N ALA A 1000 31.45 19.31 -34.06
CA ALA A 1000 30.85 20.35 -34.87
C ALA A 1000 31.90 21.07 -35.75
N GLU A 1001 33.11 21.27 -35.21
CA GLU A 1001 34.19 22.02 -35.87
C GLU A 1001 35.58 21.36 -35.63
N PRO A 1002 35.82 20.13 -36.12
CA PRO A 1002 37.04 19.38 -35.83
C PRO A 1002 38.30 20.05 -36.38
N GLU A 1003 38.16 20.87 -37.43
CA GLU A 1003 39.25 21.63 -38.06
C GLU A 1003 39.87 22.69 -37.15
N ARG A 1004 39.22 23.06 -36.03
CA ARG A 1004 39.80 24.00 -35.04
C ARG A 1004 40.92 23.39 -34.21
N TYR A 1005 40.98 22.06 -34.11
CA TYR A 1005 42.06 21.37 -33.43
C TYR A 1005 43.29 21.31 -34.35
N ASP A 1006 44.44 21.72 -33.81
CA ASP A 1006 45.72 21.73 -34.52
C ASP A 1006 46.65 20.65 -33.91
N PRO A 1007 46.83 19.50 -34.61
CA PRO A 1007 47.65 18.39 -34.11
C PRO A 1007 49.12 18.74 -33.91
N ALA A 1008 49.62 19.84 -34.48
CA ALA A 1008 51.01 20.28 -34.30
C ALA A 1008 51.23 21.04 -32.97
N LYS A 1009 50.16 21.54 -32.33
CA LYS A 1009 50.24 22.35 -31.10
C LYS A 1009 50.09 21.54 -29.81
N SER A 1010 49.27 20.51 -29.80
CA SER A 1010 49.05 19.65 -28.63
C SER A 1010 48.37 18.34 -29.03
N ARG A 1011 48.43 17.33 -28.16
CA ARG A 1011 47.63 16.10 -28.28
C ARG A 1011 46.13 16.39 -28.17
N LEU A 1012 45.29 15.52 -28.75
CA LEU A 1012 43.84 15.70 -28.79
C LEU A 1012 43.27 15.62 -27.38
N VAL A 1013 43.73 14.66 -26.59
CA VAL A 1013 43.38 14.55 -25.17
C VAL A 1013 43.71 15.84 -24.39
N THR A 1014 44.83 16.49 -24.69
CA THR A 1014 45.25 17.73 -24.01
C THR A 1014 44.37 18.91 -24.40
N TYR A 1015 44.01 19.00 -25.69
CA TYR A 1015 43.10 20.01 -26.20
C TYR A 1015 41.70 19.87 -25.57
N LEU A 1016 41.13 18.66 -25.59
CA LEU A 1016 39.81 18.37 -25.03
C LEU A 1016 39.78 18.57 -23.51
N THR A 1017 40.81 18.15 -22.78
CA THR A 1017 40.90 18.36 -21.33
C THR A 1017 40.91 19.85 -20.97
N ARG A 1018 41.64 20.68 -21.72
CA ARG A 1018 41.67 22.15 -21.50
C ARG A 1018 40.31 22.79 -21.80
N ALA A 1019 39.66 22.40 -22.88
CA ALA A 1019 38.33 22.89 -23.22
C ALA A 1019 37.29 22.52 -22.14
N ALA A 1020 37.36 21.29 -21.62
CA ALA A 1020 36.46 20.81 -20.57
C ALA A 1020 36.71 21.54 -19.23
N LYS A 1021 37.97 21.83 -18.91
CA LYS A 1021 38.34 22.65 -17.75
C LYS A 1021 37.72 24.04 -17.82
N HIS A 1022 37.75 24.69 -18.98
CA HIS A 1022 37.11 26.00 -19.18
C HIS A 1022 35.58 25.93 -19.04
N ARG A 1023 34.94 24.89 -19.58
CA ARG A 1023 33.48 24.67 -19.44
C ARG A 1023 33.04 24.52 -17.99
N VAL A 1024 33.75 23.71 -17.19
CA VAL A 1024 33.46 23.56 -15.75
C VAL A 1024 33.67 24.88 -15.01
N GLN A 1025 34.73 25.62 -15.31
CA GLN A 1025 34.98 26.92 -14.66
C GLN A 1025 33.89 27.97 -14.98
N ASP A 1026 33.38 28.00 -16.20
CA ASP A 1026 32.27 28.88 -16.59
C ASP A 1026 30.94 28.44 -15.93
N GLN A 1027 30.70 27.13 -15.84
CA GLN A 1027 29.52 26.58 -15.15
C GLN A 1027 29.55 26.89 -13.65
N LEU A 1028 30.69 26.72 -12.98
CA LEU A 1028 30.87 27.05 -11.55
C LEU A 1028 30.65 28.56 -11.29
N LYS A 1029 31.11 29.43 -12.21
CA LYS A 1029 30.80 30.87 -12.15
C LYS A 1029 29.30 31.13 -12.34
N SER A 1030 28.65 30.43 -13.27
CA SER A 1030 27.23 30.60 -13.55
C SER A 1030 26.31 30.09 -12.41
N GLY A 1031 26.74 29.06 -11.67
CA GLY A 1031 25.99 28.45 -10.56
C GLY A 1031 25.87 29.37 -9.34
N VAL A 1032 26.89 30.18 -9.06
CA VAL A 1032 26.86 31.21 -8.00
C VAL A 1032 25.82 32.29 -8.33
N TRP A 1033 25.75 32.74 -9.58
CA TRP A 1033 24.72 33.68 -10.05
C TRP A 1033 23.33 33.07 -10.21
N ARG A 1034 23.22 31.74 -10.24
CA ARG A 1034 21.94 31.01 -10.30
C ARG A 1034 21.34 30.84 -8.91
N ARG A 1035 22.15 30.50 -7.88
CA ARG A 1035 21.74 30.51 -6.47
C ARG A 1035 21.34 31.91 -5.98
N LEU A 1036 22.10 32.95 -6.34
CA LEU A 1036 21.71 34.34 -6.07
C LEU A 1036 20.42 34.78 -6.80
N ARG A 1037 20.03 34.09 -7.88
CA ARG A 1037 18.74 34.31 -8.58
C ARG A 1037 17.62 33.48 -7.98
N GLU A 1038 17.88 32.25 -7.56
CA GLU A 1038 16.90 31.32 -6.96
C GLU A 1038 16.55 31.72 -5.53
N GLU A 1039 17.50 32.19 -4.72
CA GLU A 1039 17.24 32.82 -3.41
C GLU A 1039 16.40 34.10 -3.55
N ASN A 1040 16.55 34.84 -4.65
CA ASN A 1040 15.72 36.01 -4.97
C ASN A 1040 14.39 35.66 -5.68
N PHE A 1041 14.17 34.40 -6.08
CA PHE A 1041 12.94 33.93 -6.73
C PHE A 1041 11.99 33.21 -5.77
N ALA A 1042 12.47 32.75 -4.61
CA ALA A 1042 11.67 32.07 -3.59
C ALA A 1042 10.76 33.00 -2.75
N SER A 1043 10.76 34.32 -2.99
CA SER A 1043 9.98 35.30 -2.20
C SER A 1043 8.84 36.02 -2.96
N VAL A 1044 8.41 35.55 -4.14
CA VAL A 1044 7.30 36.22 -4.85
C VAL A 1044 5.96 35.50 -4.59
N VAL A 1045 5.40 35.86 -3.44
CA VAL A 1045 3.96 35.81 -3.12
C VAL A 1045 3.20 36.67 -4.14
N GLU A 1046 1.97 36.29 -4.46
CA GLU A 1046 1.00 37.19 -5.08
C GLU A 1046 0.98 38.55 -4.35
N LEU A 1047 0.74 39.63 -5.09
CA LEU A 1047 0.70 41.01 -4.57
C LEU A 1047 -0.42 41.17 -3.52
N GLY A 1048 -0.15 40.79 -2.27
CA GLY A 1048 -0.88 41.26 -1.11
C GLY A 1048 -0.63 42.76 -0.91
N GLN A 1049 -1.67 43.50 -0.56
CA GLN A 1049 -1.56 44.91 -0.19
C GLN A 1049 -0.56 45.08 0.97
N PRO A 1050 0.33 46.09 0.95
CA PRO A 1050 1.10 46.46 2.12
C PRO A 1050 0.16 46.90 3.24
N SER A 1051 0.57 46.70 4.49
CA SER A 1051 -0.22 47.16 5.63
C SER A 1051 -0.36 48.70 5.56
N PRO A 1052 -1.51 49.28 5.95
CA PRO A 1052 -1.71 50.73 6.00
C PRO A 1052 -0.69 51.49 6.85
N LYS A 1053 0.10 50.79 7.67
CA LYS A 1053 1.17 51.37 8.49
C LYS A 1053 2.42 51.70 7.67
N ASP A 1054 2.71 50.92 6.62
CA ASP A 1054 3.85 51.12 5.71
C ASP A 1054 3.59 52.23 4.68
N ILE A 1055 2.30 52.51 4.39
CA ILE A 1055 1.86 53.60 3.51
C ILE A 1055 1.86 54.95 4.26
N LEU A 1056 1.72 54.94 5.59
CA LEU A 1056 1.46 56.15 6.38
C LEU A 1056 2.71 56.93 6.81
N GLU A 1057 3.91 56.34 6.81
CA GLU A 1057 5.09 57.05 7.35
C GLU A 1057 5.69 58.11 6.40
N ASN A 1058 5.47 58.04 5.07
CA ASN A 1058 6.14 58.96 4.11
C ASN A 1058 5.23 59.57 3.01
N ALA A 1059 3.92 59.65 3.21
CA ALA A 1059 3.01 60.20 2.17
C ALA A 1059 3.16 61.73 1.96
N VAL A 1060 3.71 62.47 2.93
CA VAL A 1060 3.88 63.93 2.84
C VAL A 1060 5.21 64.32 2.15
N GLU A 1061 6.22 63.44 2.15
CA GLU A 1061 7.50 63.66 1.44
C GLU A 1061 7.46 63.16 -0.02
N ALA A 1062 6.74 62.08 -0.30
CA ALA A 1062 6.68 61.48 -1.64
C ALA A 1062 6.07 62.42 -2.70
N SER A 1063 5.07 63.24 -2.35
CA SER A 1063 4.44 64.16 -3.31
C SER A 1063 5.40 65.27 -3.78
N ARG A 1064 6.30 65.75 -2.90
CA ARG A 1064 7.34 66.74 -3.25
C ARG A 1064 8.49 66.16 -4.07
N ALA A 1065 8.75 64.85 -3.95
CA ALA A 1065 9.74 64.14 -4.76
C ALA A 1065 9.25 63.91 -6.20
N VAL A 1066 7.96 63.65 -6.41
CA VAL A 1066 7.38 63.45 -7.75
C VAL A 1066 7.46 64.72 -8.61
N ASP A 1067 7.29 65.91 -8.03
CA ASP A 1067 7.44 67.17 -8.77
C ASP A 1067 8.91 67.42 -9.21
N ARG A 1068 9.90 66.97 -8.43
CA ARG A 1068 11.32 67.01 -8.83
C ARG A 1068 11.64 65.99 -9.93
N LEU A 1069 11.00 64.82 -9.88
CA LEU A 1069 11.12 63.73 -10.87
C LEU A 1069 10.45 64.04 -12.21
N SER A 1070 9.50 65.00 -12.25
CA SER A 1070 8.76 65.39 -13.45
C SER A 1070 9.64 65.79 -14.65
N LYS A 1071 10.88 66.22 -14.40
CA LYS A 1071 11.85 66.61 -15.43
C LYS A 1071 12.73 65.47 -15.95
N ARG A 1072 12.77 64.31 -15.27
CA ARG A 1072 13.71 63.19 -15.54
C ARG A 1072 13.03 61.88 -15.94
N LEU A 1073 11.73 61.74 -15.68
CA LEU A 1073 10.94 60.56 -16.05
C LEU A 1073 10.03 60.85 -17.25
N SER A 1074 9.67 59.79 -17.99
CA SER A 1074 8.68 59.93 -19.06
C SER A 1074 7.27 60.17 -18.48
N GLU A 1075 6.38 60.74 -19.29
CA GLU A 1075 5.00 61.03 -18.84
C GLU A 1075 4.23 59.76 -18.43
N ARG A 1076 4.54 58.63 -19.08
CA ARG A 1076 3.99 57.30 -18.75
C ARG A 1076 4.54 56.75 -17.43
N ASP A 1077 5.84 56.93 -17.20
CA ASP A 1077 6.48 56.58 -15.94
C ASP A 1077 5.87 57.37 -14.78
N LEU A 1078 5.67 58.68 -14.95
CA LEU A 1078 5.03 59.55 -13.96
C LEU A 1078 3.56 59.17 -13.70
N ALA A 1079 2.81 58.80 -14.74
CA ALA A 1079 1.44 58.34 -14.60
C ALA A 1079 1.36 57.04 -13.78
N SER A 1080 2.22 56.06 -14.07
CA SER A 1080 2.28 54.81 -13.30
C SER A 1080 2.73 55.04 -11.85
N LEU A 1081 3.68 55.93 -11.59
CA LEU A 1081 4.11 56.32 -10.24
C LEU A 1081 3.01 57.01 -9.44
N ARG A 1082 2.19 57.86 -10.08
CA ARG A 1082 1.04 58.50 -9.45
C ARG A 1082 -0.02 57.48 -9.04
N LEU A 1083 -0.29 56.47 -9.88
CA LEU A 1083 -1.22 55.38 -9.53
C LEU A 1083 -0.72 54.60 -8.30
N ILE A 1084 0.56 54.25 -8.29
CA ILE A 1084 1.20 53.55 -7.16
C ILE A 1084 1.10 54.37 -5.86
N LEU A 1085 1.36 55.67 -5.92
CA LEU A 1085 1.27 56.57 -4.76
C LEU A 1085 -0.18 56.81 -4.29
N SER A 1086 -1.15 56.66 -5.19
CA SER A 1086 -2.58 56.69 -4.84
C SER A 1086 -3.11 55.36 -4.28
N GLY A 1087 -2.24 54.36 -4.11
CA GLY A 1087 -2.60 53.04 -3.58
C GLY A 1087 -3.17 52.07 -4.62
N GLU A 1088 -3.05 52.37 -5.92
CA GLU A 1088 -3.52 51.51 -7.00
C GLU A 1088 -2.37 50.64 -7.53
N TYR A 1089 -2.50 49.31 -7.35
CA TYR A 1089 -1.46 48.32 -7.66
C TYR A 1089 -1.92 47.26 -8.67
N SER A 1090 -3.11 47.39 -9.26
CA SER A 1090 -3.60 46.43 -10.25
C SER A 1090 -2.70 46.42 -11.48
N THR A 1091 -2.32 45.21 -11.92
CA THR A 1091 -1.44 45.03 -13.07
C THR A 1091 -2.05 45.63 -14.34
N GLU A 1092 -3.37 45.55 -14.47
CA GLU A 1092 -4.12 46.07 -15.62
C GLU A 1092 -4.07 47.60 -15.72
N LYS A 1093 -4.37 48.33 -14.63
CA LYS A 1093 -4.31 49.81 -14.65
C LYS A 1093 -2.89 50.34 -14.77
N LEU A 1094 -1.91 49.63 -14.21
CA LEU A 1094 -0.50 49.97 -14.40
C LEU A 1094 -0.05 49.71 -15.83
N ALA A 1095 -0.51 48.64 -16.47
CA ALA A 1095 -0.25 48.38 -17.89
C ALA A 1095 -0.87 49.47 -18.78
N GLU A 1096 -2.09 49.90 -18.46
CA GLU A 1096 -2.79 50.97 -19.18
C GLU A 1096 -2.04 52.32 -19.06
N ALA A 1097 -1.62 52.71 -17.85
CA ALA A 1097 -0.84 53.93 -17.63
C ALA A 1097 0.53 53.91 -18.33
N LEU A 1098 1.10 52.72 -18.52
CA LEU A 1098 2.34 52.50 -19.26
C LEU A 1098 2.14 52.39 -20.78
N GLY A 1099 0.89 52.36 -21.25
CA GLY A 1099 0.54 52.20 -22.66
C GLY A 1099 0.89 50.82 -23.23
N LEU A 1100 0.83 49.77 -22.40
CA LEU A 1100 1.16 48.39 -22.77
C LEU A 1100 -0.10 47.67 -23.28
N ASN A 1101 -0.27 47.57 -24.60
CA ASN A 1101 -1.32 46.74 -25.21
C ASN A 1101 -0.83 45.30 -25.36
N ILE A 1102 -1.04 44.48 -24.33
CA ILE A 1102 -0.59 43.07 -24.29
C ILE A 1102 -1.80 42.16 -24.03
N SER A 1103 -2.07 41.24 -24.94
CA SER A 1103 -3.25 40.36 -24.92
C SER A 1103 -3.13 39.19 -23.93
N SER A 1104 -1.90 38.83 -23.54
CA SER A 1104 -1.62 37.74 -22.60
C SER A 1104 -1.48 38.27 -21.16
N PRO A 1105 -2.28 37.77 -20.20
CA PRO A 1105 -2.19 38.17 -18.79
C PRO A 1105 -0.81 37.97 -18.19
N GLU A 1106 -0.09 36.93 -18.60
CA GLU A 1106 1.26 36.62 -18.10
C GLU A 1106 2.31 37.57 -18.65
N GLU A 1107 2.23 37.91 -19.93
CA GLU A 1107 3.14 38.86 -20.56
C GLU A 1107 2.92 40.29 -20.03
N MET A 1108 1.65 40.65 -19.76
CA MET A 1108 1.29 41.91 -19.13
C MET A 1108 1.91 42.04 -17.73
N ARG A 1109 1.79 41.00 -16.88
CA ARG A 1109 2.45 40.96 -15.56
C ARG A 1109 3.97 41.09 -15.67
N ARG A 1110 4.61 40.38 -16.62
CA ARG A 1110 6.06 40.45 -16.84
C ARG A 1110 6.51 41.82 -17.34
N ALA A 1111 5.71 42.49 -18.18
CA ALA A 1111 6.02 43.81 -18.70
C ALA A 1111 5.89 44.90 -17.63
N VAL A 1112 4.80 44.87 -16.84
CA VAL A 1112 4.57 45.80 -15.73
C VAL A 1112 5.65 45.64 -14.65
N ARG A 1113 6.01 44.41 -14.28
CA ARG A 1113 7.10 44.15 -13.32
C ARG A 1113 8.44 44.71 -13.79
N ARG A 1114 8.80 44.49 -15.07
CA ARG A 1114 10.04 45.05 -15.65
C ARG A 1114 10.07 46.57 -15.60
N HIS A 1115 8.93 47.23 -15.84
CA HIS A 1115 8.84 48.69 -15.73
C HIS A 1115 8.96 49.16 -14.28
N ARG A 1116 8.28 48.50 -13.35
CA ARG A 1116 8.34 48.82 -11.91
C ARG A 1116 9.76 48.66 -11.35
N ASP A 1117 10.45 47.56 -11.68
CA ASP A 1117 11.81 47.30 -11.20
C ASP A 1117 12.81 48.33 -11.76
N ARG A 1118 12.59 48.79 -12.99
CA ARG A 1118 13.36 49.90 -13.58
C ARG A 1118 13.08 51.21 -12.83
N LEU A 1119 11.82 51.52 -12.51
CA LEU A 1119 11.46 52.73 -11.76
C LEU A 1119 12.03 52.72 -10.34
N MET A 1120 11.98 51.59 -9.64
CA MET A 1120 12.58 51.44 -8.31
C MET A 1120 14.10 51.66 -8.34
N LYS A 1121 14.81 51.13 -9.33
CA LYS A 1121 16.24 51.39 -9.50
C LYS A 1121 16.57 52.86 -9.81
N ILE A 1122 15.70 53.57 -10.51
CA ILE A 1122 15.87 55.01 -10.75
C ILE A 1122 15.66 55.78 -9.44
N LEU A 1123 14.63 55.44 -8.66
CA LEU A 1123 14.36 56.03 -7.35
C LEU A 1123 15.48 55.75 -6.34
N GLU A 1124 16.00 54.52 -6.29
CA GLU A 1124 17.12 54.14 -5.43
C GLU A 1124 18.40 54.91 -5.77
N ARG A 1125 18.69 55.09 -7.07
CA ARG A 1125 19.85 55.88 -7.50
C ARG A 1125 19.71 57.35 -7.13
N LEU A 1126 18.50 57.91 -7.22
CA LEU A 1126 18.25 59.30 -6.83
C LEU A 1126 18.33 59.48 -5.31
N GLY A 1127 17.78 58.54 -4.53
CA GLY A 1127 17.95 58.54 -3.07
C GLY A 1127 19.39 58.30 -2.60
N GLN A 1128 20.25 57.76 -3.46
CA GLN A 1128 21.70 57.64 -3.20
C GLN A 1128 22.49 58.89 -3.62
N GLU A 1129 22.08 59.59 -4.68
CA GLU A 1129 22.66 60.90 -5.07
C GLU A 1129 22.33 62.00 -4.05
N ASP A 1130 21.19 61.92 -3.35
CA ASP A 1130 20.77 62.89 -2.31
C ASP A 1130 21.33 62.59 -0.90
N ARG A 1131 22.18 61.56 -0.70
CA ARG A 1131 22.83 61.34 0.62
C ARG A 1131 23.83 62.43 1.02
N ASP A 1132 24.18 63.33 0.09
CA ASP A 1132 25.02 64.50 0.33
C ASP A 1132 24.22 65.82 0.52
N ASP A 1133 22.87 65.78 0.60
CA ASP A 1133 22.04 66.92 1.01
C ASP A 1133 21.06 66.51 2.14
N PRO A 1134 21.28 66.92 3.40
CA PRO A 1134 20.48 66.47 4.55
C PRO A 1134 19.20 67.31 4.73
N ALA A 1135 18.40 67.46 3.67
CA ALA A 1135 17.21 68.33 3.66
C ALA A 1135 15.93 67.65 3.13
#